data_AF-A0A9Q1M0M8-F1
#
_entry.id   AF-A0A9Q1M0M8-F1
#
_cell.length_a   1.000
_cell.length_b   1.000
_cell.length_c   1.000
_cell.angle_alpha   90.00
_cell.angle_beta   90.00
_cell.angle_gamma   90.00
#
_symmetry.space_group_name_H-M   'P 1'
#
loop_
_entity.id
_entity.type
_entity.pdbx_description
1 polymer ?
#
loop_
_entity_poly.entity_id
_entity_poly.type
_entity_poly.pdbx_seq_one_letter_code
_entity_poly.pdbx_strand_id
1 'polypeptide(L)'
;MGAEKKWLYALFCAALVSFLIFLSSISGFSSSYYAFSSHRRFATSVNHGPGHPPAFAYYISGGGGDKDRIFRLLLAVYHPRNRYLLHIGTDGSEEERRKLGMLVKSVPVIQAFWNVDVVGKPDPVTYMGSTNIAAMLRAVSILLKVDGGWDWFVNLSANDYPLITQDDLSHVLSSVSRDLNFIDHTSDLGWKEGQRVKPIVVDPGLYLARKTQIFYATEKRPLPEAFRVFTGSPWVVLSRPFLEFCVFGWDNLPRTLLMYFTNAVLSQEVYFHSVVCNSAEFKNTTVNSDMRYMVWDNPPKMEPLFLNTSDYDLMAQSGAAFARQFNKDEAILDMIDQNILKRSQNWVTPVNVSPLLVNEVIKKLSNSGVLALSFFRWAEKQNGFNHSAESYHGLVEALGKIKQFKMVWILVDELKNKGLLCKDAFALVSRRYARARKVKEAIEAFERMEKYGLVHELKDFNRLLDTLCKSRNVGNAQEVFDKWKNRKFKPSIKSYTILLEGWGQEKNLLRLNEVYREMMADGIEPDVVSYGIMIHAHCKVKKYDEAIELLREMERKKIKVTPHVYCTLINGLGSEKRLDEANKYFELYKGSGFELEVFTFNAMVGAYCWSMRMDDAYKLVDEMRRCKIGPNTRTYDIILHHLIKARRTNEAYSVFQKMSNDFGCEPTVSSYEIMVRMFCNEDRIDMAVRVWDQMKAKGVLPGMHSFSTLINGFCHENKLDDACRYFQEMLDMGMRPPLPLFDNLKRALLDEGKEDTVKALWRKLEKLRKSPLVG
;
A
#
# COMPACT_ATOMS: atom_id res chain seq x y z
N MET A 1 8.34 22.30 -69.22
CA MET A 1 8.03 22.35 -67.77
C MET A 1 7.57 20.97 -67.24
N GLY A 2 8.39 19.92 -67.36
CA GLY A 2 7.91 18.53 -67.16
C GLY A 2 8.69 17.63 -66.18
N ALA A 3 9.80 18.09 -65.61
CA ALA A 3 10.65 17.26 -64.74
C ALA A 3 10.60 17.65 -63.25
N GLU A 4 10.48 18.95 -62.94
CA GLU A 4 10.51 19.44 -61.54
C GLU A 4 9.24 19.09 -60.74
N LYS A 5 8.09 18.91 -61.40
CA LYS A 5 6.84 18.56 -60.70
C LYS A 5 6.75 17.09 -60.29
N LYS A 6 7.50 16.18 -60.92
CA LYS A 6 7.43 14.74 -60.61
C LYS A 6 8.09 14.40 -59.27
N TRP A 7 9.19 15.06 -58.94
CA TRP A 7 9.86 14.86 -57.64
C TRP A 7 9.04 15.44 -56.49
N LEU A 8 8.38 16.58 -56.68
CA LEU A 8 7.44 17.16 -55.72
C LEU A 8 6.26 16.22 -55.43
N TYR A 9 5.72 15.56 -56.45
CA TYR A 9 4.64 14.59 -56.28
C TYR A 9 5.11 13.33 -55.53
N ALA A 10 6.32 12.84 -55.83
CA ALA A 10 6.92 11.72 -55.11
C ALA A 10 7.21 12.06 -53.63
N LEU A 11 7.72 13.27 -53.35
CA LEU A 11 7.95 13.78 -52.00
C LEU A 11 6.64 13.93 -51.22
N PHE A 12 5.59 14.44 -51.87
CA PHE A 12 4.27 14.56 -51.26
C PHE A 12 3.67 13.19 -50.96
N CYS A 13 3.78 12.22 -51.87
CA CYS A 13 3.34 10.84 -51.63
C CYS A 13 4.13 10.17 -50.49
N ALA A 14 5.45 10.35 -50.43
CA ALA A 14 6.27 9.81 -49.35
C ALA A 14 5.96 10.45 -47.98
N ALA A 15 5.70 11.76 -47.95
CA ALA A 15 5.27 12.47 -46.77
C ALA A 15 3.86 12.04 -46.32
N LEU A 16 2.93 11.84 -47.27
CA LEU A 16 1.58 11.36 -46.99
C LEU A 16 1.59 9.93 -46.45
N VAL A 17 2.39 9.03 -47.03
CA VAL A 17 2.56 7.66 -46.54
C VAL A 17 3.21 7.66 -45.16
N SER A 18 4.23 8.49 -44.92
CA SER A 18 4.85 8.62 -43.59
C SER A 18 3.88 9.20 -42.56
N PHE A 19 3.04 10.15 -42.95
CA PHE A 19 1.99 10.73 -42.11
C PHE A 19 0.85 9.74 -41.83
N LEU A 20 0.50 8.89 -42.80
CA LEU A 20 -0.46 7.81 -42.62
C LEU A 20 0.09 6.67 -41.75
N ILE A 21 1.39 6.36 -41.86
CA ILE A 21 2.07 5.43 -40.94
C ILE A 21 2.11 6.03 -39.53
N PHE A 22 2.39 7.32 -39.40
CA PHE A 22 2.34 8.04 -38.12
C PHE A 22 0.92 8.12 -37.53
N LEU A 23 -0.11 8.32 -38.35
CA LEU A 23 -1.50 8.24 -37.92
C LEU A 23 -1.93 6.81 -37.57
N SER A 24 -1.39 5.80 -38.26
CA SER A 24 -1.63 4.38 -37.95
C SER A 24 -0.91 3.94 -36.67
N SER A 25 0.24 4.54 -36.35
CA SER A 25 0.88 4.35 -35.06
C SER A 25 0.13 5.11 -33.97
N ILE A 26 -0.44 6.30 -34.23
CA ILE A 26 -1.31 6.99 -33.26
C ILE A 26 -2.65 6.23 -33.04
N SER A 27 -3.25 5.66 -34.08
CA SER A 27 -4.50 4.89 -33.96
C SER A 27 -4.29 3.48 -33.41
N GLY A 28 -3.15 2.84 -33.70
CA GLY A 28 -2.69 1.59 -33.09
C GLY A 28 -2.29 1.76 -31.61
N PHE A 29 -1.85 2.95 -31.20
CA PHE A 29 -1.65 3.29 -29.80
C PHE A 29 -2.94 3.69 -29.09
N SER A 30 -3.93 4.26 -29.78
CA SER A 30 -5.16 4.75 -29.14
C SER A 30 -6.18 3.65 -28.79
N SER A 31 -6.15 2.49 -29.47
CA SER A 31 -7.02 1.35 -29.10
C SER A 31 -6.52 0.52 -27.90
N SER A 32 -5.29 0.77 -27.42
CA SER A 32 -4.70 0.02 -26.30
C SER A 32 -4.84 0.74 -24.95
N TYR A 33 -5.26 2.01 -24.94
CA TYR A 33 -5.42 2.81 -23.72
C TYR A 33 -6.83 2.76 -23.10
N TYR A 34 -7.84 2.27 -23.81
CA TYR A 34 -9.22 2.24 -23.30
C TYR A 34 -9.65 0.93 -22.60
N ALA A 35 -8.76 -0.06 -22.46
CA ALA A 35 -9.07 -1.31 -21.74
C ALA A 35 -8.33 -1.51 -20.41
N PHE A 36 -7.51 -0.54 -19.95
CA PHE A 36 -6.86 -0.58 -18.62
C PHE A 36 -7.41 0.44 -17.61
N SER A 37 -8.43 1.22 -17.98
CA SER A 37 -9.18 2.06 -17.05
C SER A 37 -10.43 1.34 -16.55
N SER A 38 -10.23 0.31 -15.71
CA SER A 38 -11.22 0.00 -14.68
C SER A 38 -10.56 0.33 -13.35
N HIS A 39 -11.12 1.32 -12.66
CA HIS A 39 -10.57 1.93 -11.45
C HIS A 39 -10.13 0.89 -10.40
N ARG A 40 -8.82 0.81 -10.15
CA ARG A 40 -8.23 0.04 -9.04
C ARG A 40 -8.64 0.70 -7.72
N ARG A 41 -9.58 0.10 -6.99
CA ARG A 41 -9.99 0.53 -5.65
C ARG A 41 -9.07 -0.13 -4.61
N PHE A 42 -8.22 0.64 -3.94
CA PHE A 42 -7.59 0.27 -2.65
C PHE A 42 -7.05 -1.17 -2.53
N ALA A 43 -5.88 -1.43 -3.10
CA ALA A 43 -5.11 -2.63 -2.78
C ALA A 43 -4.37 -2.44 -1.44
N THR A 44 -4.55 -3.36 -0.50
CA THR A 44 -3.81 -3.37 0.77
C THR A 44 -2.36 -3.77 0.52
N SER A 45 -1.38 -2.95 0.92
CA SER A 45 0.04 -3.27 0.69
C SER A 45 0.61 -4.25 1.72
N VAL A 46 1.32 -5.24 1.23
CA VAL A 46 2.07 -6.25 1.99
C VAL A 46 3.56 -5.87 1.96
N ASN A 47 4.28 -6.06 3.08
CA ASN A 47 5.72 -5.82 3.12
C ASN A 47 6.49 -7.03 2.56
N HIS A 48 7.44 -6.76 1.67
CA HIS A 48 8.26 -7.75 0.97
C HIS A 48 9.76 -7.49 1.20
N GLY A 49 10.61 -8.45 0.84
CA GLY A 49 12.07 -8.33 0.96
C GLY A 49 12.69 -9.01 2.19
N PRO A 50 13.99 -8.76 2.45
CA PRO A 50 14.75 -9.40 3.51
C PRO A 50 14.17 -9.10 4.89
N GLY A 51 13.93 -10.13 5.71
CA GLY A 51 13.32 -10.01 7.04
C GLY A 51 11.79 -10.19 7.08
N HIS A 52 11.13 -10.42 5.95
CA HIS A 52 9.72 -10.79 5.86
C HIS A 52 9.54 -12.20 5.28
N PRO A 53 8.43 -12.92 5.54
CA PRO A 53 8.18 -14.23 4.92
C PRO A 53 8.20 -14.15 3.38
N PRO A 54 8.65 -15.20 2.68
CA PRO A 54 8.69 -15.18 1.21
C PRO A 54 7.30 -15.01 0.58
N ALA A 55 7.29 -14.51 -0.66
CA ALA A 55 6.09 -14.31 -1.45
C ALA A 55 6.20 -15.01 -2.81
N PHE A 56 5.07 -15.53 -3.29
CA PHE A 56 5.00 -16.35 -4.50
C PHE A 56 4.20 -15.65 -5.59
N ALA A 57 4.62 -15.80 -6.84
CA ALA A 57 3.87 -15.45 -8.03
C ALA A 57 3.37 -16.72 -8.73
N TYR A 58 2.07 -16.97 -8.62
CA TYR A 58 1.41 -18.11 -9.23
C TYR A 58 0.90 -17.78 -10.63
N TYR A 59 1.30 -18.57 -11.60
CA TYR A 59 0.64 -18.63 -12.91
C TYR A 59 -0.22 -19.89 -12.96
N ILE A 60 -1.54 -19.73 -12.97
CA ILE A 60 -2.50 -20.84 -12.98
C ILE A 60 -3.17 -20.90 -14.36
N SER A 61 -2.86 -21.95 -15.13
CA SER A 61 -3.37 -22.14 -16.49
C SER A 61 -4.44 -23.24 -16.60
N GLY A 62 -5.30 -23.17 -17.60
CA GLY A 62 -6.26 -24.24 -17.91
C GLY A 62 -6.85 -24.07 -19.32
N GLY A 63 -7.56 -25.10 -19.78
CA GLY A 63 -8.25 -25.10 -21.06
C GLY A 63 -9.70 -24.63 -20.96
N GLY A 64 -10.45 -24.81 -22.05
CA GLY A 64 -11.88 -24.56 -22.08
C GLY A 64 -12.64 -25.48 -21.12
N GLY A 65 -13.49 -24.91 -20.27
CA GLY A 65 -14.24 -25.64 -19.24
C GLY A 65 -13.57 -25.73 -17.87
N ASP A 66 -12.32 -25.27 -17.73
CA ASP A 66 -11.56 -25.34 -16.48
C ASP A 66 -11.80 -24.16 -15.52
N LYS A 67 -12.70 -23.22 -15.86
CA LYS A 67 -12.99 -22.03 -15.03
C LYS A 67 -13.25 -22.35 -13.56
N ASP A 68 -14.05 -23.37 -13.27
CA ASP A 68 -14.37 -23.76 -11.88
C ASP A 68 -13.18 -24.43 -11.18
N ARG A 69 -12.33 -25.16 -11.92
CA ARG A 69 -11.13 -25.83 -11.39
C ARG A 69 -10.03 -24.82 -11.08
N ILE A 70 -9.78 -23.87 -11.98
CA ILE A 70 -8.86 -22.74 -11.74
C ILE A 70 -9.32 -21.95 -10.53
N PHE A 71 -10.62 -21.69 -10.40
CA PHE A 71 -11.15 -20.95 -9.25
C PHE A 71 -10.98 -21.73 -7.95
N ARG A 72 -11.30 -23.04 -7.92
CA ARG A 72 -11.06 -23.90 -6.74
C ARG A 72 -9.57 -23.94 -6.35
N LEU A 73 -8.69 -24.14 -7.33
CA LEU A 73 -7.25 -24.15 -7.11
C LEU A 73 -6.74 -22.82 -6.58
N LEU A 74 -7.18 -21.69 -7.16
CA LEU A 74 -6.86 -20.36 -6.66
C LEU A 74 -7.23 -20.23 -5.18
N LEU A 75 -8.44 -20.63 -4.77
CA LEU A 75 -8.85 -20.53 -3.37
C LEU A 75 -7.99 -21.41 -2.45
N ALA A 76 -7.56 -22.58 -2.93
CA ALA A 76 -6.68 -23.49 -2.18
C ALA A 76 -5.27 -22.93 -1.98
N VAL A 77 -4.71 -22.26 -2.99
CA VAL A 77 -3.37 -21.63 -2.93
C VAL A 77 -3.40 -20.15 -2.58
N TYR A 78 -4.55 -19.56 -2.27
CA TYR A 78 -4.66 -18.11 -2.06
C TYR A 78 -4.01 -17.66 -0.75
N HIS A 79 -3.20 -16.62 -0.83
CA HIS A 79 -2.64 -15.91 0.30
C HIS A 79 -2.48 -14.42 -0.03
N PRO A 80 -2.77 -13.49 0.89
CA PRO A 80 -2.66 -12.05 0.65
C PRO A 80 -1.28 -11.55 0.20
N ARG A 81 -0.20 -12.27 0.57
CA ARG A 81 1.18 -11.92 0.22
C ARG A 81 1.57 -12.28 -1.21
N ASN A 82 0.83 -13.19 -1.84
CA ASN A 82 1.21 -13.77 -3.11
C ASN A 82 0.53 -13.03 -4.27
N ARG A 83 1.10 -13.14 -5.48
CA ARG A 83 0.52 -12.63 -6.72
C ARG A 83 -0.01 -13.78 -7.56
N TYR A 84 -1.14 -13.58 -8.22
CA TYR A 84 -1.78 -14.60 -9.04
C TYR A 84 -2.13 -14.06 -10.42
N LEU A 85 -1.78 -14.82 -11.46
CA LEU A 85 -2.19 -14.61 -12.82
C LEU A 85 -2.92 -15.85 -13.34
N LEU A 86 -4.21 -15.72 -13.59
CA LEU A 86 -5.07 -16.80 -14.09
C LEU A 86 -5.18 -16.73 -15.60
N HIS A 87 -5.04 -17.86 -16.28
CA HIS A 87 -5.11 -17.94 -17.73
C HIS A 87 -5.96 -19.12 -18.17
N ILE A 88 -6.97 -18.83 -18.99
CA ILE A 88 -7.71 -19.84 -19.75
C ILE A 88 -7.22 -19.71 -21.20
N GLY A 89 -6.86 -20.84 -21.81
CA GLY A 89 -6.36 -20.93 -23.18
C GLY A 89 -7.33 -20.40 -24.25
N THR A 90 -6.86 -20.35 -25.50
CA THR A 90 -7.67 -19.92 -26.66
C THR A 90 -8.85 -20.84 -26.95
N ASP A 91 -8.81 -22.06 -26.46
CA ASP A 91 -9.89 -23.05 -26.49
C ASP A 91 -11.05 -22.70 -25.53
N GLY A 92 -10.83 -21.81 -24.56
CA GLY A 92 -11.88 -21.28 -23.69
C GLY A 92 -12.60 -20.03 -24.23
N SER A 93 -13.92 -19.98 -24.01
CA SER A 93 -14.75 -18.87 -24.47
C SER A 93 -14.42 -17.54 -23.75
N GLU A 94 -14.68 -16.41 -24.41
CA GLU A 94 -14.52 -15.08 -23.78
C GLU A 94 -15.47 -14.92 -22.59
N GLU A 95 -16.68 -15.47 -22.69
CA GLU A 95 -17.67 -15.47 -21.61
C GLU A 95 -17.19 -16.26 -20.38
N GLU A 96 -16.50 -17.37 -20.59
CA GLU A 96 -15.90 -18.15 -19.51
C GLU A 96 -14.82 -17.36 -18.76
N ARG A 97 -13.92 -16.70 -19.49
CA ARG A 97 -12.90 -15.80 -18.91
C ARG A 97 -13.53 -14.63 -18.15
N ARG A 98 -14.59 -14.04 -18.69
CA ARG A 98 -15.35 -12.96 -18.03
C ARG A 98 -15.99 -13.46 -16.74
N LYS A 99 -16.60 -14.65 -16.74
CA LYS A 99 -17.17 -15.30 -15.54
C LYS A 99 -16.11 -15.58 -14.49
N LEU A 100 -14.92 -16.07 -14.88
CA LEU A 100 -13.80 -16.24 -13.94
C LEU A 100 -13.42 -14.91 -13.28
N GLY A 101 -13.28 -13.84 -14.07
CA GLY A 101 -13.00 -12.51 -13.55
C GLY A 101 -14.07 -11.97 -12.59
N MET A 102 -15.35 -12.30 -12.81
CA MET A 102 -16.44 -11.96 -11.87
C MET A 102 -16.37 -12.77 -10.57
N LEU A 103 -16.08 -14.07 -10.65
CA LEU A 103 -15.93 -14.94 -9.47
C LEU A 103 -14.78 -14.46 -8.57
N VAL A 104 -13.64 -14.16 -9.17
CA VAL A 104 -12.47 -13.61 -8.46
C VAL A 104 -12.83 -12.32 -7.73
N LYS A 105 -13.57 -11.41 -8.39
CA LYS A 105 -14.01 -10.14 -7.79
C LYS A 105 -15.09 -10.31 -6.71
N SER A 106 -15.79 -11.44 -6.67
CA SER A 106 -16.81 -11.71 -5.65
C SER A 106 -16.23 -12.10 -4.28
N VAL A 107 -14.94 -12.47 -4.23
CA VAL A 107 -14.28 -12.88 -2.99
C VAL A 107 -13.74 -11.64 -2.25
N PRO A 108 -14.23 -11.31 -1.03
CA PRO A 108 -13.89 -10.07 -0.35
C PRO A 108 -12.39 -9.88 -0.07
N VAL A 109 -11.68 -10.96 0.29
CA VAL A 109 -10.24 -10.88 0.58
C VAL A 109 -9.43 -10.61 -0.69
N ILE A 110 -9.79 -11.24 -1.82
CA ILE A 110 -9.16 -10.96 -3.12
C ILE A 110 -9.41 -9.50 -3.52
N GLN A 111 -10.62 -9.00 -3.27
CA GLN A 111 -10.98 -7.60 -3.51
C GLN A 111 -10.25 -6.62 -2.57
N ALA A 112 -9.85 -7.03 -1.36
CA ALA A 112 -9.12 -6.20 -0.42
C ALA A 112 -7.62 -6.08 -0.77
N PHE A 113 -7.02 -7.14 -1.32
CA PHE A 113 -5.59 -7.18 -1.64
C PHE A 113 -5.29 -6.94 -3.13
N TRP A 114 -6.26 -7.10 -4.04
CA TRP A 114 -6.10 -6.89 -5.48
C TRP A 114 -4.87 -7.60 -6.07
N ASN A 115 -4.65 -8.82 -5.60
CA ASN A 115 -3.48 -9.63 -5.90
C ASN A 115 -3.73 -10.74 -6.92
N VAL A 116 -4.90 -10.74 -7.58
CA VAL A 116 -5.29 -11.74 -8.60
C VAL A 116 -5.74 -11.04 -9.88
N ASP A 117 -5.12 -11.38 -11.00
CA ASP A 117 -5.52 -10.93 -12.34
C ASP A 117 -5.93 -12.10 -13.23
N VAL A 118 -6.84 -11.85 -14.18
CA VAL A 118 -7.24 -12.81 -15.22
C VAL A 118 -6.76 -12.30 -16.57
N VAL A 119 -6.05 -13.13 -17.33
CA VAL A 119 -5.55 -12.79 -18.67
C VAL A 119 -6.72 -12.57 -19.61
N GLY A 120 -6.88 -11.33 -20.10
CA GLY A 120 -7.94 -10.98 -21.05
C GLY A 120 -7.70 -11.54 -22.46
N LYS A 121 -6.50 -11.32 -23.02
CA LYS A 121 -6.09 -11.83 -24.33
C LYS A 121 -5.31 -13.14 -24.18
N PRO A 122 -5.94 -14.30 -24.46
CA PRO A 122 -5.40 -15.60 -24.11
C PRO A 122 -4.31 -15.99 -25.10
N ASP A 123 -3.31 -16.70 -24.59
CA ASP A 123 -2.39 -17.49 -25.40
C ASP A 123 -2.94 -18.92 -25.56
N PRO A 124 -2.61 -19.63 -26.65
CA PRO A 124 -2.97 -21.04 -26.76
C PRO A 124 -2.20 -21.87 -25.72
N VAL A 125 -2.84 -22.89 -25.17
CA VAL A 125 -2.24 -23.79 -24.18
C VAL A 125 -2.12 -25.17 -24.82
N THR A 126 -0.97 -25.46 -25.43
CA THR A 126 -0.67 -26.76 -26.05
C THR A 126 0.43 -27.47 -25.27
N TYR A 127 0.34 -28.79 -25.11
CA TYR A 127 1.39 -29.56 -24.43
C TYR A 127 2.67 -29.65 -25.28
N MET A 128 2.53 -29.75 -26.60
CA MET A 128 3.64 -29.81 -27.54
C MET A 128 3.91 -28.45 -28.19
N GLY A 129 5.17 -28.27 -28.59
CA GLY A 129 5.66 -27.07 -29.25
C GLY A 129 6.14 -25.99 -28.29
N SER A 130 6.31 -24.79 -28.84
CA SER A 130 6.88 -23.62 -28.17
C SER A 130 5.83 -22.61 -27.70
N THR A 131 4.56 -22.84 -28.01
CA THR A 131 3.46 -21.97 -27.57
C THR A 131 3.39 -21.88 -26.04
N ASN A 132 3.52 -23.00 -25.31
CA ASN A 132 3.39 -22.96 -23.84
C ASN A 132 4.56 -22.21 -23.17
N ILE A 133 5.79 -22.37 -23.67
CA ILE A 133 6.92 -21.60 -23.13
C ILE A 133 6.76 -20.10 -23.43
N ALA A 134 6.21 -19.74 -24.60
CA ALA A 134 5.88 -18.36 -24.93
C ALA A 134 4.79 -17.79 -23.99
N ALA A 135 3.74 -18.57 -23.71
CA ALA A 135 2.70 -18.20 -22.76
C ALA A 135 3.27 -18.00 -21.34
N MET A 136 4.15 -18.89 -20.89
CA MET A 136 4.80 -18.78 -19.59
C MET A 136 5.72 -17.56 -19.49
N LEU A 137 6.58 -17.32 -20.49
CA LEU A 137 7.44 -16.12 -20.53
C LEU A 137 6.61 -14.84 -20.59
N ARG A 138 5.49 -14.84 -21.31
CA ARG A 138 4.53 -13.72 -21.32
C ARG A 138 3.90 -13.53 -19.94
N ALA A 139 3.48 -14.59 -19.26
CA ALA A 139 2.95 -14.53 -17.91
C ALA A 139 3.97 -13.95 -16.92
N VAL A 140 5.22 -14.42 -16.97
CA VAL A 140 6.32 -13.89 -16.16
C VAL A 140 6.54 -12.41 -16.44
N SER A 141 6.56 -11.99 -17.72
CA SER A 141 6.75 -10.58 -18.07
C SER A 141 5.64 -9.67 -17.54
N ILE A 142 4.39 -10.17 -17.50
CA ILE A 142 3.25 -9.46 -16.90
C ILE A 142 3.46 -9.36 -15.39
N LEU A 143 3.81 -10.46 -14.72
CA LEU A 143 4.01 -10.50 -13.26
C LEU A 143 5.15 -9.58 -12.82
N LEU A 144 6.30 -9.61 -13.50
CA LEU A 144 7.44 -8.70 -13.24
C LEU A 144 7.07 -7.23 -13.42
N LYS A 145 6.17 -6.91 -14.35
CA LYS A 145 5.73 -5.54 -14.63
C LYS A 145 4.67 -5.05 -13.64
N VAL A 146 3.78 -5.94 -13.21
CA VAL A 146 2.61 -5.59 -12.40
C VAL A 146 2.91 -5.59 -10.91
N ASP A 147 3.84 -6.44 -10.45
CA ASP A 147 4.18 -6.57 -9.04
C ASP A 147 5.67 -6.83 -8.83
N GLY A 148 6.30 -5.97 -8.02
CA GLY A 148 7.70 -6.07 -7.63
C GLY A 148 7.94 -6.77 -6.29
N GLY A 149 6.94 -7.40 -5.66
CA GLY A 149 7.02 -7.93 -4.30
C GLY A 149 7.28 -9.44 -4.13
N TRP A 150 7.34 -10.24 -5.18
CA TRP A 150 7.47 -11.71 -5.06
C TRP A 150 8.91 -12.22 -5.24
N ASP A 151 9.20 -13.38 -4.66
CA ASP A 151 10.52 -14.02 -4.60
C ASP A 151 10.60 -15.22 -5.55
N TRP A 152 9.56 -16.05 -5.61
CA TRP A 152 9.49 -17.24 -6.46
C TRP A 152 8.27 -17.22 -7.38
N PHE A 153 8.47 -17.68 -8.61
CA PHE A 153 7.40 -17.98 -9.56
C PHE A 153 7.05 -19.46 -9.51
N VAL A 154 5.76 -19.77 -9.51
CA VAL A 154 5.23 -21.14 -9.51
C VAL A 154 4.25 -21.29 -10.67
N ASN A 155 4.53 -22.19 -11.61
CA ASN A 155 3.53 -22.57 -12.62
C ASN A 155 2.62 -23.67 -12.08
N LEU A 156 1.31 -23.52 -12.23
CA LEU A 156 0.30 -24.53 -11.94
C LEU A 156 -0.68 -24.57 -13.11
N SER A 157 -1.38 -25.68 -13.23
CA SER A 157 -2.50 -25.87 -14.14
C SER A 157 -3.75 -26.31 -13.37
N ALA A 158 -4.90 -26.32 -14.03
CA ALA A 158 -6.16 -26.83 -13.49
C ALA A 158 -6.12 -28.28 -12.97
N ASN A 159 -5.10 -29.06 -13.36
CA ASN A 159 -4.91 -30.46 -12.92
C ASN A 159 -4.01 -30.60 -11.68
N ASP A 160 -3.39 -29.53 -11.19
CA ASP A 160 -2.54 -29.54 -10.00
C ASP A 160 -3.34 -29.18 -8.74
N TYR A 161 -2.86 -29.60 -7.57
CA TYR A 161 -3.45 -29.20 -6.29
C TYR A 161 -2.39 -29.12 -5.17
N PRO A 162 -2.48 -28.19 -4.20
CA PRO A 162 -1.51 -28.09 -3.12
C PRO A 162 -1.70 -29.19 -2.07
N LEU A 163 -0.58 -29.67 -1.52
CA LEU A 163 -0.52 -30.60 -0.38
C LEU A 163 -0.01 -29.95 0.91
N ILE A 164 0.11 -28.62 0.91
CA ILE A 164 0.58 -27.82 2.04
C ILE A 164 -0.15 -26.47 2.04
N THR A 165 -0.32 -25.88 3.23
CA THR A 165 -0.86 -24.52 3.33
C THR A 165 0.16 -23.49 2.84
N GLN A 166 -0.30 -22.31 2.46
CA GLN A 166 0.59 -21.23 2.01
C GLN A 166 1.45 -20.67 3.14
N ASP A 167 0.94 -20.67 4.37
CA ASP A 167 1.69 -20.27 5.56
C ASP A 167 2.82 -21.27 5.83
N ASP A 168 2.54 -22.58 5.75
CA ASP A 168 3.55 -23.62 5.95
C ASP A 168 4.59 -23.63 4.82
N LEU A 169 4.16 -23.47 3.56
CA LEU A 169 5.08 -23.32 2.41
C LEU A 169 5.99 -22.11 2.59
N SER A 170 5.42 -20.97 3.00
CA SER A 170 6.19 -19.76 3.30
C SER A 170 7.13 -19.96 4.48
N HIS A 171 6.73 -20.69 5.51
CA HIS A 171 7.55 -21.00 6.68
C HIS A 171 8.74 -21.88 6.30
N VAL A 172 8.51 -22.98 5.57
CA VAL A 172 9.58 -23.89 5.11
C VAL A 172 10.59 -23.12 4.26
N LEU A 173 10.12 -22.36 3.27
CA LEU A 173 10.98 -21.62 2.35
C LEU A 173 11.61 -20.36 2.98
N SER A 174 11.18 -19.93 4.16
CA SER A 174 11.83 -18.82 4.88
C SER A 174 13.25 -19.16 5.36
N SER A 175 13.56 -20.46 5.50
CA SER A 175 14.87 -20.96 5.90
C SER A 175 15.83 -21.18 4.73
N VAL A 176 15.36 -20.98 3.50
CA VAL A 176 16.06 -21.30 2.26
C VAL A 176 16.43 -20.02 1.50
N SER A 177 17.55 -20.02 0.79
CA SER A 177 17.95 -18.87 -0.05
C SER A 177 16.93 -18.63 -1.17
N ARG A 178 16.55 -17.36 -1.34
CA ARG A 178 15.57 -16.91 -2.35
C ARG A 178 16.07 -17.01 -3.79
N ASP A 179 17.37 -17.22 -3.97
CA ASP A 179 17.99 -17.34 -5.28
C ASP A 179 17.84 -18.75 -5.88
N LEU A 180 17.42 -19.73 -5.07
CA LEU A 180 17.30 -21.13 -5.50
C LEU A 180 16.13 -21.35 -6.46
N ASN A 181 16.37 -22.20 -7.46
CA ASN A 181 15.42 -22.65 -8.47
C ASN A 181 15.13 -24.13 -8.25
N PHE A 182 13.88 -24.48 -7.92
CA PHE A 182 13.43 -25.87 -7.82
C PHE A 182 12.97 -26.32 -9.19
N ILE A 183 13.88 -27.01 -9.87
CA ILE A 183 13.73 -27.49 -11.23
C ILE A 183 14.42 -28.85 -11.32
N ASP A 184 13.64 -29.90 -11.51
CA ASP A 184 14.17 -31.23 -11.78
C ASP A 184 14.80 -31.23 -13.18
N HIS A 185 16.08 -31.61 -13.30
CA HIS A 185 16.83 -31.61 -14.53
C HIS A 185 17.79 -32.80 -14.61
N THR A 186 18.02 -33.27 -15.84
CA THR A 186 19.08 -34.22 -16.17
C THR A 186 19.67 -33.87 -17.52
N SER A 187 20.95 -34.18 -17.67
CA SER A 187 21.65 -34.11 -18.96
C SER A 187 21.86 -35.47 -19.60
N ASP A 188 21.39 -36.54 -18.95
CA ASP A 188 21.24 -37.86 -19.56
C ASP A 188 19.90 -37.91 -20.30
N LEU A 189 19.96 -37.70 -21.61
CA LEU A 189 18.78 -37.60 -22.46
C LEU A 189 18.22 -38.99 -22.84
N GLY A 190 19.04 -40.03 -22.85
CA GLY A 190 18.66 -41.37 -23.32
C GLY A 190 17.83 -41.35 -24.62
N TRP A 191 16.68 -42.02 -24.61
CA TRP A 191 15.75 -42.05 -25.75
C TRP A 191 15.13 -40.68 -26.10
N LYS A 192 15.09 -39.73 -25.15
CA LYS A 192 14.52 -38.38 -25.35
C LYS A 192 15.36 -37.57 -26.35
N GLU A 193 16.66 -37.85 -26.48
CA GLU A 193 17.52 -37.18 -27.46
C GLU A 193 16.97 -37.34 -28.89
N GLY A 194 16.73 -38.58 -29.31
CA GLY A 194 16.28 -38.91 -30.66
C GLY A 194 14.81 -38.57 -30.94
N GLN A 195 13.97 -38.54 -29.89
CA GLN A 195 12.52 -38.36 -30.01
C GLN A 195 12.01 -36.95 -29.69
N ARG A 196 12.72 -36.18 -28.84
CA ARG A 196 12.25 -34.88 -28.35
C ARG A 196 13.17 -33.71 -28.71
N VAL A 197 14.48 -33.93 -28.77
CA VAL A 197 15.48 -32.86 -28.97
C VAL A 197 15.96 -32.74 -30.42
N LYS A 198 16.35 -33.86 -31.06
CA LYS A 198 16.81 -33.88 -32.47
C LYS A 198 15.72 -33.60 -33.50
N PRO A 199 14.45 -33.99 -33.32
CA PRO A 199 13.40 -33.63 -34.26
C PRO A 199 13.18 -32.11 -34.30
N ILE A 200 13.02 -31.59 -35.52
CA ILE A 200 12.67 -30.19 -35.75
C ILE A 200 11.17 -30.11 -35.93
N VAL A 201 10.51 -29.30 -35.10
CA VAL A 201 9.07 -29.06 -35.22
C VAL A 201 8.77 -27.60 -35.48
N VAL A 202 7.68 -27.34 -36.19
CA VAL A 202 7.10 -26.00 -36.33
C VAL A 202 5.79 -26.00 -35.58
N ASP A 203 5.68 -25.12 -34.59
CA ASP A 203 4.46 -24.90 -33.83
C ASP A 203 3.60 -23.85 -34.53
N PRO A 204 2.51 -24.24 -35.21
CA PRO A 204 1.63 -23.28 -35.86
C PRO A 204 0.87 -22.41 -34.85
N GLY A 205 0.78 -22.78 -33.57
CA GLY A 205 0.10 -21.98 -32.54
C GLY A 205 0.68 -20.56 -32.39
N LEU A 206 1.96 -20.38 -32.73
CA LEU A 206 2.63 -19.07 -32.73
C LEU A 206 2.34 -18.21 -33.97
N TYR A 207 2.01 -18.83 -35.11
CA TYR A 207 1.97 -18.15 -36.42
C TYR A 207 0.58 -18.20 -37.09
N LEU A 208 -0.26 -19.17 -36.73
CA LEU A 208 -1.53 -19.48 -37.36
C LEU A 208 -2.61 -19.66 -36.28
N ALA A 209 -3.54 -18.72 -36.19
CA ALA A 209 -4.54 -18.60 -35.12
C ALA A 209 -5.52 -19.78 -34.93
N ARG A 210 -5.41 -20.88 -35.69
CA ARG A 210 -6.42 -21.97 -35.71
C ARG A 210 -5.87 -23.39 -35.83
N LYS A 211 -4.55 -23.62 -35.93
CA LYS A 211 -3.96 -24.97 -35.98
C LYS A 211 -3.17 -25.24 -34.70
N THR A 212 -3.48 -26.35 -34.02
CA THR A 212 -2.91 -26.72 -32.72
C THR A 212 -1.98 -27.94 -32.77
N GLN A 213 -1.87 -28.61 -33.92
CA GLN A 213 -0.94 -29.73 -34.10
C GLN A 213 0.39 -29.24 -34.66
N ILE A 214 1.48 -29.65 -34.02
CA ILE A 214 2.85 -29.37 -34.47
C ILE A 214 3.16 -30.09 -35.79
N PHE A 215 3.94 -29.45 -36.65
CA PHE A 215 4.45 -30.07 -37.88
C PHE A 215 5.86 -30.59 -37.65
N TYR A 216 6.12 -31.83 -38.04
CA TYR A 216 7.45 -32.42 -38.03
C TYR A 216 8.15 -32.14 -39.35
N ALA A 217 9.38 -31.63 -39.29
CA ALA A 217 10.26 -31.63 -40.45
C ALA A 217 10.75 -33.06 -40.73
N THR A 218 11.05 -33.36 -41.99
CA THR A 218 11.68 -34.62 -42.39
C THR A 218 13.11 -34.73 -41.86
N GLU A 219 13.82 -33.60 -41.81
CA GLU A 219 15.20 -33.50 -41.33
C GLU A 219 15.28 -33.43 -39.80
N LYS A 220 16.35 -34.03 -39.25
CA LYS A 220 16.70 -33.94 -37.82
C LYS A 220 17.97 -33.11 -37.65
N ARG A 221 18.05 -32.35 -36.55
CA ARG A 221 19.27 -31.59 -36.21
C ARG A 221 20.21 -32.39 -35.29
N PRO A 222 21.53 -32.20 -35.39
CA PRO A 222 22.46 -32.68 -34.37
C PRO A 222 22.29 -31.90 -33.05
N LEU A 223 22.87 -32.43 -31.97
CA LEU A 223 22.97 -31.68 -30.72
C LEU A 223 23.97 -30.53 -30.88
N PRO A 224 23.72 -29.37 -30.25
CA PRO A 224 24.61 -28.22 -30.32
C PRO A 224 25.89 -28.48 -29.50
N GLU A 225 27.04 -28.05 -30.02
CA GLU A 225 28.32 -28.12 -29.30
C GLU A 225 28.53 -26.94 -28.34
N ALA A 226 27.85 -25.81 -28.60
CA ALA A 226 28.05 -24.56 -27.87
C ALA A 226 27.45 -24.56 -26.44
N PHE A 227 26.52 -25.48 -26.14
CA PHE A 227 25.91 -25.62 -24.83
C PHE A 227 25.38 -27.04 -24.62
N ARG A 228 25.26 -27.46 -23.37
CA ARG A 228 24.72 -28.79 -23.03
C ARG A 228 23.21 -28.72 -22.90
N VAL A 229 22.48 -29.64 -23.54
CA VAL A 229 21.02 -29.73 -23.39
C VAL A 229 20.68 -30.43 -22.08
N PHE A 230 19.83 -29.80 -21.29
CA PHE A 230 19.21 -30.38 -20.11
C PHE A 230 17.70 -30.52 -20.34
N THR A 231 17.12 -31.60 -19.81
CA THR A 231 15.68 -31.86 -19.84
C THR A 231 15.18 -32.20 -18.45
N GLY A 232 13.90 -32.00 -18.21
CA GLY A 232 13.29 -32.34 -16.94
C GLY A 232 11.79 -32.11 -16.93
N SER A 233 11.27 -31.86 -15.75
CA SER A 233 9.85 -31.64 -15.51
C SER A 233 9.39 -30.29 -16.08
N PRO A 234 8.26 -30.19 -16.81
CA PRO A 234 7.74 -28.90 -17.29
C PRO A 234 7.21 -28.01 -16.14
N TRP A 235 7.20 -28.55 -14.93
CA TRP A 235 6.71 -27.97 -13.71
C TRP A 235 7.89 -27.45 -12.89
N VAL A 236 7.89 -26.17 -12.58
CA VAL A 236 9.07 -25.46 -12.05
C VAL A 236 8.68 -24.45 -10.98
N VAL A 237 9.57 -24.25 -10.02
CA VAL A 237 9.54 -23.09 -9.13
C VAL A 237 10.83 -22.32 -9.29
N LEU A 238 10.74 -21.16 -9.93
CA LEU A 238 11.88 -20.39 -10.40
C LEU A 238 12.06 -19.13 -9.56
N SER A 239 13.30 -18.82 -9.20
CA SER A 239 13.63 -17.59 -8.50
C SER A 239 13.43 -16.39 -9.41
N ARG A 240 13.01 -15.28 -8.82
CA ARG A 240 12.80 -14.06 -9.56
C ARG A 240 14.07 -13.56 -10.28
N PRO A 241 15.27 -13.54 -9.67
CA PRO A 241 16.48 -13.10 -10.38
C PRO A 241 16.74 -13.92 -11.65
N PHE A 242 16.50 -15.24 -11.61
CA PHE A 242 16.64 -16.10 -12.79
C PHE A 242 15.61 -15.77 -13.88
N LEU A 243 14.37 -15.45 -13.51
CA LEU A 243 13.36 -15.05 -14.48
C LEU A 243 13.60 -13.67 -15.07
N GLU A 244 14.12 -12.73 -14.28
CA GLU A 244 14.60 -11.44 -14.78
C GLU A 244 15.72 -11.64 -15.81
N PHE A 245 16.64 -12.58 -15.55
CA PHE A 245 17.67 -12.98 -16.51
C PHE A 245 17.07 -13.54 -17.81
N CYS A 246 16.08 -14.43 -17.73
CA CYS A 246 15.42 -14.99 -18.91
C CYS A 246 14.65 -13.93 -19.72
N VAL A 247 13.97 -12.99 -19.06
CA VAL A 247 13.10 -12.00 -19.73
C VAL A 247 13.87 -10.78 -20.22
N PHE A 248 14.73 -10.19 -19.39
CA PHE A 248 15.50 -9.01 -19.76
C PHE A 248 16.71 -9.38 -20.63
N GLY A 249 17.30 -10.57 -20.40
CA GLY A 249 18.33 -11.14 -21.25
C GLY A 249 19.55 -10.23 -21.39
N TRP A 250 20.17 -9.87 -20.25
CA TRP A 250 21.43 -9.11 -20.26
C TRP A 250 22.61 -9.93 -20.80
N ASP A 251 22.47 -11.26 -20.87
CA ASP A 251 23.31 -12.17 -21.64
C ASP A 251 22.56 -12.68 -22.89
N ASN A 252 23.30 -13.11 -23.91
CA ASN A 252 22.72 -13.65 -25.14
C ASN A 252 22.17 -15.08 -24.98
N LEU A 253 22.64 -15.85 -23.99
CA LEU A 253 22.31 -17.26 -23.78
C LEU A 253 20.79 -17.53 -23.72
N PRO A 254 19.96 -16.83 -22.90
CA PRO A 254 18.52 -17.07 -22.88
C PRO A 254 17.84 -16.87 -24.24
N ARG A 255 18.29 -15.90 -25.04
CA ARG A 255 17.74 -15.63 -26.37
C ARG A 255 18.16 -16.70 -27.38
N THR A 256 19.44 -17.08 -27.37
CA THR A 256 19.98 -18.16 -28.22
C THR A 256 19.28 -19.49 -27.96
N LEU A 257 19.11 -19.86 -26.69
CA LEU A 257 18.42 -21.10 -26.32
C LEU A 257 16.93 -21.02 -26.65
N LEU A 258 16.29 -19.84 -26.51
CA LEU A 258 14.89 -19.68 -26.86
C LEU A 258 14.68 -19.88 -28.37
N MET A 259 15.54 -19.30 -29.21
CA MET A 259 15.52 -19.52 -30.65
C MET A 259 15.71 -21.00 -31.00
N TYR A 260 16.66 -21.68 -30.35
CA TYR A 260 16.90 -23.11 -30.58
C TYR A 260 15.69 -23.98 -30.18
N PHE A 261 15.15 -23.77 -28.98
CA PHE A 261 14.06 -24.58 -28.45
C PHE A 261 12.69 -24.19 -28.99
N THR A 262 12.56 -23.10 -29.75
CA THR A 262 11.31 -22.76 -30.47
C THR A 262 10.88 -23.89 -31.41
N ASN A 263 11.85 -24.65 -31.94
CA ASN A 263 11.62 -25.78 -32.84
C ASN A 263 11.83 -27.14 -32.18
N ALA A 264 11.65 -27.25 -30.86
CA ALA A 264 11.71 -28.51 -30.12
C ALA A 264 10.31 -29.07 -29.80
N VAL A 265 10.19 -30.39 -29.66
CA VAL A 265 8.90 -31.06 -29.45
C VAL A 265 8.24 -30.64 -28.14
N LEU A 266 9.03 -30.57 -27.06
CA LEU A 266 8.58 -30.20 -25.71
C LEU A 266 9.46 -29.08 -25.14
N SER A 267 9.34 -27.86 -25.70
CA SER A 267 10.19 -26.73 -25.36
C SER A 267 10.19 -26.38 -23.86
N GLN A 268 9.06 -26.59 -23.19
CA GLN A 268 8.87 -26.38 -21.75
C GLN A 268 9.72 -27.31 -20.87
N GLU A 269 10.02 -28.53 -21.32
CA GLU A 269 10.83 -29.51 -20.58
C GLU A 269 12.33 -29.26 -20.75
N VAL A 270 12.75 -28.31 -21.60
CA VAL A 270 14.16 -28.14 -21.98
C VAL A 270 14.69 -26.72 -21.85
N TYR A 271 13.84 -25.70 -22.04
CA TYR A 271 14.29 -24.30 -22.07
C TYR A 271 14.89 -23.84 -20.74
N PHE A 272 14.10 -23.76 -19.67
CA PHE A 272 14.58 -23.26 -18.37
C PHE A 272 15.71 -24.13 -17.82
N HIS A 273 15.59 -25.45 -17.96
CA HIS A 273 16.60 -26.44 -17.58
C HIS A 273 17.95 -26.15 -18.24
N SER A 274 17.96 -25.95 -19.56
CA SER A 274 19.19 -25.67 -20.29
C SER A 274 19.72 -24.28 -19.99
N VAL A 275 18.86 -23.26 -19.82
CA VAL A 275 19.30 -21.89 -19.50
C VAL A 275 19.94 -21.83 -18.12
N VAL A 276 19.31 -22.41 -17.09
CA VAL A 276 19.82 -22.35 -15.71
C VAL A 276 21.15 -23.11 -15.59
N CYS A 277 21.26 -24.31 -16.16
CA CYS A 277 22.45 -25.15 -16.04
C CYS A 277 23.65 -24.68 -16.89
N ASN A 278 23.41 -23.91 -17.96
CA ASN A 278 24.50 -23.35 -18.78
C ASN A 278 24.85 -21.90 -18.43
N SER A 279 24.07 -21.23 -17.57
CA SER A 279 24.39 -19.87 -17.14
C SER A 279 25.46 -19.88 -16.05
N ALA A 280 26.51 -19.06 -16.21
CA ALA A 280 27.57 -18.94 -15.22
C ALA A 280 27.05 -18.43 -13.86
N GLU A 281 26.03 -17.57 -13.88
CA GLU A 281 25.42 -16.94 -12.70
C GLU A 281 24.47 -17.89 -11.96
N PHE A 282 23.73 -18.74 -12.69
CA PHE A 282 22.62 -19.53 -12.12
C PHE A 282 22.86 -21.04 -12.03
N LYS A 283 23.91 -21.59 -12.64
CA LYS A 283 24.16 -23.05 -12.64
C LYS A 283 24.23 -23.69 -11.25
N ASN A 284 24.65 -22.92 -10.24
CA ASN A 284 24.79 -23.38 -8.85
C ASN A 284 23.57 -23.05 -7.96
N THR A 285 22.47 -22.54 -8.53
CA THR A 285 21.25 -22.23 -7.77
C THR A 285 20.15 -23.26 -7.97
N THR A 286 20.43 -24.40 -8.61
CA THR A 286 19.42 -25.44 -8.87
C THR A 286 19.22 -26.38 -7.69
N VAL A 287 17.97 -26.69 -7.41
CA VAL A 287 17.54 -27.78 -6.52
C VAL A 287 16.78 -28.77 -7.40
N ASN A 288 17.28 -30.02 -7.46
CA ASN A 288 16.78 -31.03 -8.38
C ASN A 288 15.46 -31.66 -7.90
N SER A 289 14.39 -30.88 -7.90
CA SER A 289 13.04 -31.27 -7.49
C SER A 289 12.04 -30.31 -8.10
N ASP A 290 10.88 -30.81 -8.54
CA ASP A 290 9.74 -30.00 -8.99
C ASP A 290 8.66 -29.80 -7.90
N MET A 291 8.94 -30.29 -6.68
CA MET A 291 8.08 -30.26 -5.50
C MET A 291 6.69 -30.91 -5.69
N ARG A 292 6.52 -31.79 -6.68
CA ARG A 292 5.25 -32.44 -6.99
C ARG A 292 5.27 -33.95 -6.70
N TYR A 293 4.18 -34.42 -6.11
CA TYR A 293 3.85 -35.84 -6.06
C TYR A 293 3.14 -36.26 -7.35
N MET A 294 3.66 -37.29 -8.01
CA MET A 294 3.13 -37.84 -9.25
C MET A 294 3.28 -39.36 -9.27
N VAL A 295 2.28 -40.04 -9.82
CA VAL A 295 2.34 -41.49 -10.06
C VAL A 295 2.43 -41.72 -11.57
N TRP A 296 3.41 -42.52 -11.99
CA TRP A 296 3.69 -42.79 -13.41
C TRP A 296 3.39 -44.25 -13.76
N ASP A 297 2.98 -44.48 -15.00
CA ASP A 297 3.04 -45.81 -15.63
C ASP A 297 4.49 -46.32 -15.68
N ASN A 298 4.69 -47.64 -15.76
CA ASN A 298 5.98 -48.24 -16.07
C ASN A 298 5.92 -49.01 -17.41
N PRO A 299 6.57 -48.53 -18.48
CA PRO A 299 7.37 -47.30 -18.57
C PRO A 299 6.52 -46.01 -18.57
N PRO A 300 7.09 -44.86 -18.16
CA PRO A 300 6.36 -43.59 -18.11
C PRO A 300 5.83 -43.17 -19.48
N LYS A 301 4.53 -42.84 -19.54
CA LYS A 301 3.89 -42.20 -20.70
C LYS A 301 4.14 -40.69 -20.71
N MET A 302 3.43 -39.98 -21.58
CA MET A 302 3.55 -38.52 -21.73
C MET A 302 3.06 -37.74 -20.51
N GLU A 303 2.01 -38.22 -19.84
CA GLU A 303 1.45 -37.60 -18.65
C GLU A 303 1.35 -38.61 -17.50
N PRO A 304 1.42 -38.15 -16.23
CA PRO A 304 1.23 -39.00 -15.07
C PRO A 304 -0.22 -39.50 -14.96
N LEU A 305 -0.43 -40.56 -14.18
CA LEU A 305 -1.75 -41.11 -13.89
C LEU A 305 -2.61 -40.12 -13.08
N PHE A 306 -3.93 -40.26 -13.21
CA PHE A 306 -4.88 -39.53 -12.38
C PHE A 306 -4.92 -40.13 -10.97
N LEU A 307 -4.66 -39.29 -9.98
CA LEU A 307 -4.72 -39.64 -8.57
C LEU A 307 -6.18 -39.77 -8.13
N ASN A 308 -6.45 -40.81 -7.35
CA ASN A 308 -7.76 -41.09 -6.76
C ASN A 308 -7.63 -41.36 -5.25
N THR A 309 -8.73 -41.65 -4.57
CA THR A 309 -8.75 -41.82 -3.11
C THR A 309 -7.80 -42.90 -2.58
N SER A 310 -7.42 -43.91 -3.39
CA SER A 310 -6.43 -44.93 -2.99
C SER A 310 -5.03 -44.37 -2.79
N ASP A 311 -4.70 -43.26 -3.46
CA ASP A 311 -3.36 -42.69 -3.45
C ASP A 311 -3.17 -41.70 -2.28
N TYR A 312 -4.22 -41.42 -1.52
CA TYR A 312 -4.26 -40.34 -0.53
C TYR A 312 -3.18 -40.47 0.55
N ASP A 313 -3.00 -41.65 1.15
CA ASP A 313 -2.05 -41.83 2.26
C ASP A 313 -0.60 -41.65 1.81
N LEU A 314 -0.24 -42.21 0.65
CA LEU A 314 1.10 -42.07 0.07
C LEU A 314 1.37 -40.62 -0.36
N MET A 315 0.37 -39.98 -0.96
CA MET A 315 0.43 -38.58 -1.37
C MET A 315 0.61 -37.66 -0.15
N ALA A 316 -0.18 -37.84 0.92
CA ALA A 316 -0.12 -37.02 2.13
C ALA A 316 1.20 -37.17 2.90
N GLN A 317 1.84 -38.35 2.84
CA GLN A 317 3.13 -38.63 3.49
C GLN A 317 4.35 -38.28 2.63
N SER A 318 4.15 -37.90 1.37
CA SER A 318 5.24 -37.67 0.40
C SER A 318 6.16 -36.50 0.73
N GLY A 319 5.70 -35.54 1.53
CA GLY A 319 6.41 -34.27 1.79
C GLY A 319 6.46 -33.32 0.59
N ALA A 320 5.78 -33.63 -0.52
CA ALA A 320 5.68 -32.75 -1.67
C ALA A 320 4.77 -31.53 -1.36
N ALA A 321 5.04 -30.40 -2.00
CA ALA A 321 4.23 -29.18 -1.84
C ALA A 321 2.95 -29.22 -2.70
N PHE A 322 2.98 -29.95 -3.81
CA PHE A 322 1.88 -30.07 -4.76
C PHE A 322 1.71 -31.52 -5.21
N ALA A 323 0.56 -31.84 -5.81
CA ALA A 323 0.27 -33.14 -6.42
C ALA A 323 -0.36 -32.99 -7.80
N ARG A 324 -0.16 -34.01 -8.65
CA ARG A 324 -0.70 -34.08 -10.00
C ARG A 324 -0.88 -35.54 -10.47
N GLN A 325 -1.88 -35.88 -11.29
CA GLN A 325 -3.01 -35.05 -11.76
C GLN A 325 -4.34 -35.48 -11.17
N PHE A 326 -5.29 -34.55 -11.08
CA PHE A 326 -6.64 -34.82 -10.57
C PHE A 326 -7.71 -34.64 -11.64
N ASN A 327 -8.71 -35.52 -11.64
CA ASN A 327 -9.93 -35.33 -12.43
C ASN A 327 -10.79 -34.22 -11.81
N LYS A 328 -11.75 -33.73 -12.60
CA LYS A 328 -12.73 -32.75 -12.14
C LYS A 328 -13.65 -33.40 -11.09
N ASP A 329 -13.87 -32.70 -9.98
CA ASP A 329 -14.82 -33.08 -8.91
C ASP A 329 -14.53 -34.43 -8.23
N GLU A 330 -13.27 -34.86 -8.18
CA GLU A 330 -12.85 -36.07 -7.45
C GLU A 330 -12.93 -35.93 -5.93
N ALA A 331 -13.33 -37.00 -5.26
CA ALA A 331 -13.45 -37.04 -3.80
C ALA A 331 -12.11 -36.80 -3.08
N ILE A 332 -10.98 -37.17 -3.70
CA ILE A 332 -9.65 -36.91 -3.12
C ILE A 332 -9.38 -35.41 -2.93
N LEU A 333 -9.92 -34.54 -3.80
CA LEU A 333 -9.75 -33.08 -3.65
C LEU A 333 -10.46 -32.56 -2.38
N ASP A 334 -11.61 -33.15 -2.04
CA ASP A 334 -12.34 -32.84 -0.81
C ASP A 334 -11.59 -33.38 0.41
N MET A 335 -10.96 -34.56 0.31
CA MET A 335 -10.10 -35.09 1.35
C MET A 335 -8.89 -34.18 1.59
N ILE A 336 -8.24 -33.67 0.54
CA ILE A 336 -7.13 -32.71 0.67
C ILE A 336 -7.63 -31.42 1.34
N ASP A 337 -8.76 -30.87 0.91
CA ASP A 337 -9.34 -29.66 1.49
C ASP A 337 -9.62 -29.82 2.99
N GLN A 338 -10.20 -30.96 3.40
CA GLN A 338 -10.59 -31.20 4.80
C GLN A 338 -9.41 -31.56 5.70
N ASN A 339 -8.57 -32.51 5.26
CA ASN A 339 -7.58 -33.14 6.11
C ASN A 339 -6.21 -32.43 6.09
N ILE A 340 -5.84 -31.85 4.93
CA ILE A 340 -4.54 -31.20 4.74
C ILE A 340 -4.69 -29.68 4.87
N LEU A 341 -5.53 -29.07 4.03
CA LEU A 341 -5.66 -27.60 3.96
C LEU A 341 -6.59 -27.01 5.01
N LYS A 342 -7.38 -27.86 5.70
CA LYS A 342 -8.36 -27.48 6.73
C LYS A 342 -9.30 -26.36 6.27
N ARG A 343 -9.79 -26.46 5.03
CA ARG A 343 -10.69 -25.49 4.38
C ARG A 343 -11.97 -26.15 3.90
N SER A 344 -12.98 -25.34 3.60
CA SER A 344 -14.15 -25.78 2.82
C SER A 344 -14.00 -25.33 1.37
N GLN A 345 -14.63 -26.07 0.44
CA GLN A 345 -14.42 -25.92 -1.01
C GLN A 345 -14.56 -24.47 -1.53
N ASN A 346 -15.53 -23.71 -1.00
CA ASN A 346 -15.84 -22.33 -1.42
C ASN A 346 -15.09 -21.25 -0.62
N TRP A 347 -14.25 -21.64 0.33
CA TRP A 347 -13.52 -20.71 1.18
C TRP A 347 -12.03 -20.76 0.88
N VAL A 348 -11.42 -19.59 0.94
CA VAL A 348 -9.96 -19.45 0.94
C VAL A 348 -9.38 -20.26 2.10
N THR A 349 -8.23 -20.90 1.89
CA THR A 349 -7.48 -21.59 2.96
C THR A 349 -7.30 -20.64 4.15
N PRO A 350 -7.65 -21.04 5.40
CA PRO A 350 -7.63 -20.12 6.54
C PRO A 350 -6.25 -19.49 6.69
N VAL A 351 -6.14 -18.19 6.46
CA VAL A 351 -5.00 -17.40 6.91
C VAL A 351 -5.11 -17.34 8.42
N ASN A 352 -4.05 -17.65 9.15
CA ASN A 352 -4.07 -17.52 10.61
C ASN A 352 -4.15 -16.02 10.97
N VAL A 353 -5.38 -15.48 11.03
CA VAL A 353 -5.60 -14.04 11.24
C VAL A 353 -5.19 -13.69 12.65
N SER A 354 -3.99 -13.13 12.80
CA SER A 354 -3.51 -12.67 14.10
C SER A 354 -4.17 -11.33 14.46
N PRO A 355 -4.44 -11.06 15.75
CA PRO A 355 -4.90 -9.75 16.20
C PRO A 355 -3.95 -8.60 15.79
N LEU A 356 -2.65 -8.88 15.70
CA LEU A 356 -1.63 -7.92 15.25
C LEU A 356 -1.83 -7.52 13.78
N LEU A 357 -2.03 -8.49 12.88
CA LEU A 357 -2.29 -8.23 11.48
C LEU A 357 -3.56 -7.37 11.30
N VAL A 358 -4.62 -7.70 12.04
CA VAL A 358 -5.87 -6.93 12.02
C VAL A 358 -5.63 -5.49 12.47
N ASN A 359 -4.84 -5.27 13.52
CA ASN A 359 -4.49 -3.94 14.00
C ASN A 359 -3.72 -3.13 12.96
N GLU A 360 -2.78 -3.73 12.25
CA GLU A 360 -2.01 -3.07 11.19
C GLU A 360 -2.89 -2.67 10.00
N VAL A 361 -3.77 -3.58 9.55
CA VAL A 361 -4.69 -3.31 8.45
C VAL A 361 -5.66 -2.18 8.82
N ILE A 362 -6.25 -2.21 10.02
CA ILE A 362 -7.15 -1.14 10.49
C ILE A 362 -6.42 0.21 10.58
N LYS A 363 -5.17 0.23 11.04
CA LYS A 363 -4.34 1.46 11.08
C LYS A 363 -4.12 2.02 9.67
N LYS A 364 -3.79 1.17 8.69
CA LYS A 364 -3.67 1.58 7.27
C LYS A 364 -4.99 2.10 6.72
N LEU A 365 -6.11 1.44 7.06
CA LEU A 365 -7.47 1.83 6.66
C LEU A 365 -8.04 3.01 7.47
N SER A 366 -7.23 3.69 8.30
CA SER A 366 -7.76 4.70 9.23
C SER A 366 -8.47 5.89 8.56
N ASN A 367 -8.15 6.21 7.29
CA ASN A 367 -8.88 7.24 6.55
C ASN A 367 -10.10 6.70 5.78
N SER A 368 -10.31 5.38 5.73
CA SER A 368 -11.46 4.71 5.10
C SER A 368 -12.22 3.85 6.12
N GLY A 369 -13.00 4.51 6.99
CA GLY A 369 -13.68 3.85 8.10
C GLY A 369 -14.71 2.79 7.68
N VAL A 370 -15.31 2.90 6.49
CA VAL A 370 -16.23 1.88 5.96
C VAL A 370 -15.49 0.59 5.62
N LEU A 371 -14.37 0.69 4.89
CA LEU A 371 -13.54 -0.47 4.56
C LEU A 371 -12.94 -1.10 5.82
N ALA A 372 -12.50 -0.27 6.77
CA ALA A 372 -12.02 -0.75 8.07
C ALA A 372 -13.11 -1.55 8.81
N LEU A 373 -14.36 -1.08 8.79
CA LEU A 373 -15.49 -1.78 9.39
C LEU A 373 -15.80 -3.11 8.69
N SER A 374 -15.87 -3.12 7.35
CA SER A 374 -16.12 -4.35 6.59
C SER A 374 -15.02 -5.39 6.81
N PHE A 375 -13.74 -4.97 6.81
CA PHE A 375 -12.61 -5.85 7.14
C PHE A 375 -12.69 -6.37 8.58
N PHE A 376 -13.01 -5.50 9.54
CA PHE A 376 -13.18 -5.88 10.94
C PHE A 376 -14.27 -6.95 11.11
N ARG A 377 -15.43 -6.79 10.46
CA ARG A 377 -16.52 -7.77 10.49
C ARG A 377 -16.17 -9.07 9.75
N TRP A 378 -15.37 -8.99 8.70
CA TRP A 378 -14.84 -10.18 8.02
C TRP A 378 -13.88 -10.96 8.92
N ALA A 379 -12.98 -10.28 9.63
CA ALA A 379 -12.03 -10.90 10.56
C ALA A 379 -12.77 -11.62 11.71
N GLU A 380 -13.85 -11.02 12.21
CA GLU A 380 -14.71 -11.60 13.26
C GLU A 380 -15.37 -12.93 12.84
N LYS A 381 -15.52 -13.20 11.54
CA LYS A 381 -16.08 -14.46 11.02
C LYS A 381 -15.06 -15.58 10.88
N GLN A 382 -13.77 -15.31 11.14
CA GLN A 382 -12.73 -16.33 11.03
C GLN A 382 -12.77 -17.25 12.25
N ASN A 383 -12.58 -18.56 12.01
CA ASN A 383 -12.70 -19.56 13.06
C ASN A 383 -11.67 -19.33 14.18
N GLY A 384 -12.12 -19.29 15.44
CA GLY A 384 -11.26 -19.07 16.60
C GLY A 384 -10.70 -17.65 16.77
N PHE A 385 -11.07 -16.69 15.91
CA PHE A 385 -10.56 -15.31 16.00
C PHE A 385 -11.41 -14.43 16.92
N ASN A 386 -10.76 -13.71 17.82
CA ASN A 386 -11.37 -12.68 18.64
C ASN A 386 -10.60 -11.36 18.52
N HIS A 387 -11.36 -10.27 18.36
CA HIS A 387 -10.82 -8.92 18.33
C HIS A 387 -10.23 -8.50 19.67
N SER A 388 -9.12 -7.77 19.61
CA SER A 388 -8.50 -7.15 20.80
C SER A 388 -9.11 -5.77 21.07
N ALA A 389 -8.94 -5.23 22.28
CA ALA A 389 -9.34 -3.85 22.55
C ALA A 389 -8.66 -2.85 21.59
N GLU A 390 -7.43 -3.13 21.16
CA GLU A 390 -6.70 -2.32 20.19
C GLU A 390 -7.34 -2.30 18.79
N SER A 391 -7.88 -3.42 18.32
CA SER A 391 -8.54 -3.47 17.01
C SER A 391 -9.81 -2.63 17.01
N TYR A 392 -10.59 -2.70 18.10
CA TYR A 392 -11.75 -1.83 18.33
C TYR A 392 -11.35 -0.35 18.41
N HIS A 393 -10.28 -0.01 19.14
CA HIS A 393 -9.77 1.37 19.21
C HIS A 393 -9.37 1.89 17.82
N GLY A 394 -8.66 1.07 17.02
CA GLY A 394 -8.31 1.42 15.65
C GLY A 394 -9.54 1.69 14.78
N LEU A 395 -10.61 0.91 14.95
CA LEU A 395 -11.86 1.09 14.21
C LEU A 395 -12.63 2.34 14.67
N VAL A 396 -12.70 2.59 15.98
CA VAL A 396 -13.29 3.82 16.55
C VAL A 396 -12.54 5.06 16.05
N GLU A 397 -11.21 5.00 15.97
CA GLU A 397 -10.34 6.05 15.42
C GLU A 397 -10.69 6.31 13.95
N ALA A 398 -10.81 5.26 13.13
CA ALA A 398 -11.14 5.34 11.71
C ALA A 398 -12.55 5.91 11.46
N LEU A 399 -13.57 5.39 12.13
CA LEU A 399 -14.96 5.85 12.02
C LEU A 399 -15.12 7.29 12.53
N GLY A 400 -14.38 7.65 13.58
CA GLY A 400 -14.34 9.02 14.08
C GLY A 400 -13.73 10.00 13.09
N LYS A 401 -12.68 9.61 12.33
CA LYS A 401 -12.10 10.45 11.25
C LYS A 401 -13.11 10.76 10.14
N ILE A 402 -13.98 9.81 9.81
CA ILE A 402 -15.07 10.00 8.83
C ILE A 402 -16.36 10.55 9.44
N LYS A 403 -16.34 10.91 10.73
CA LYS A 403 -17.44 11.48 11.54
C LYS A 403 -18.69 10.59 11.66
N GLN A 404 -18.52 9.27 11.62
CA GLN A 404 -19.59 8.28 11.78
C GLN A 404 -19.84 7.94 13.25
N PHE A 405 -20.17 8.96 14.04
CA PHE A 405 -20.27 8.86 15.50
C PHE A 405 -21.36 7.92 16.02
N LYS A 406 -22.43 7.67 15.24
CA LYS A 406 -23.46 6.68 15.59
C LYS A 406 -22.87 5.27 15.64
N MET A 407 -22.05 4.91 14.65
CA MET A 407 -21.35 3.62 14.62
C MET A 407 -20.29 3.52 15.71
N VAL A 408 -19.62 4.63 16.03
CA VAL A 408 -18.67 4.68 17.15
C VAL A 408 -19.33 4.27 18.46
N TRP A 409 -20.53 4.79 18.78
CA TRP A 409 -21.23 4.39 20.01
C TRP A 409 -21.71 2.94 19.98
N ILE A 410 -22.17 2.43 18.82
CA ILE A 410 -22.49 1.00 18.67
C ILE A 410 -21.28 0.12 19.01
N LEU A 411 -20.08 0.49 18.55
CA LEU A 411 -18.85 -0.24 18.88
C LEU A 411 -18.44 -0.12 20.36
N VAL A 412 -18.74 1.01 21.01
CA VAL A 412 -18.51 1.16 22.46
C VAL A 412 -19.42 0.22 23.26
N ASP A 413 -20.68 0.08 22.85
CA ASP A 413 -21.61 -0.86 23.47
C ASP A 413 -21.21 -2.33 23.20
N GLU A 414 -20.73 -2.64 21.99
CA GLU A 414 -20.15 -3.96 21.68
C GLU A 414 -18.90 -4.27 22.53
N LEU A 415 -18.00 -3.29 22.69
CA LEU A 415 -16.83 -3.40 23.58
C LEU A 415 -17.25 -3.72 25.02
N LYS A 416 -18.33 -3.09 25.51
CA LYS A 416 -18.89 -3.36 26.84
C LYS A 416 -19.37 -4.80 26.94
N ASN A 417 -20.18 -5.25 25.97
CA ASN A 417 -20.77 -6.59 25.97
C ASN A 417 -19.71 -7.69 25.90
N LYS A 418 -18.56 -7.41 25.28
CA LYS A 418 -17.41 -8.34 25.23
C LYS A 418 -16.44 -8.23 26.41
N GLY A 419 -16.69 -7.33 27.38
CA GLY A 419 -15.80 -7.12 28.52
C GLY A 419 -14.44 -6.50 28.18
N LEU A 420 -14.32 -5.86 27.01
CA LEU A 420 -13.07 -5.25 26.50
C LEU A 420 -13.05 -3.72 26.67
N LEU A 421 -14.12 -3.13 27.21
CA LEU A 421 -14.25 -1.69 27.36
C LEU A 421 -13.26 -1.12 28.39
N CYS A 422 -12.48 -0.14 27.97
CA CYS A 422 -11.56 0.58 28.85
C CYS A 422 -11.68 2.10 28.68
N LYS A 423 -11.03 2.84 29.58
CA LYS A 423 -11.01 4.32 29.60
C LYS A 423 -10.43 4.93 28.32
N ASP A 424 -9.59 4.19 27.59
CA ASP A 424 -9.01 4.60 26.30
C ASP A 424 -10.03 4.75 25.18
N ALA A 425 -11.07 3.91 25.17
CA ALA A 425 -12.17 4.05 24.24
C ALA A 425 -12.86 5.41 24.40
N PHE A 426 -13.21 5.80 25.63
CA PHE A 426 -13.91 7.07 25.89
C PHE A 426 -13.09 8.30 25.53
N ALA A 427 -11.81 8.32 25.87
CA ALA A 427 -11.00 9.47 25.50
C ALA A 427 -10.74 9.55 23.99
N LEU A 428 -10.66 8.41 23.30
CA LEU A 428 -10.62 8.40 21.85
C LEU A 428 -11.90 9.00 21.27
N VAL A 429 -13.07 8.61 21.79
CA VAL A 429 -14.37 9.18 21.40
C VAL A 429 -14.42 10.68 21.66
N SER A 430 -14.06 11.14 22.86
CA SER A 430 -13.99 12.57 23.22
C SER A 430 -13.04 13.33 22.29
N ARG A 431 -11.86 12.79 21.98
CA ARG A 431 -10.90 13.39 21.04
C ARG A 431 -11.49 13.54 19.63
N ARG A 432 -12.25 12.54 19.15
CA ARG A 432 -12.88 12.59 17.82
C ARG A 432 -14.00 13.64 17.78
N TYR A 433 -14.83 13.73 18.82
CA TYR A 433 -15.84 14.79 18.94
C TYR A 433 -15.21 16.18 19.01
N ALA A 434 -14.17 16.36 19.83
CA ALA A 434 -13.47 17.64 19.98
C ALA A 434 -12.87 18.11 18.65
N ARG A 435 -12.18 17.22 17.91
CA ARG A 435 -11.64 17.52 16.56
C ARG A 435 -12.73 17.81 15.53
N ALA A 436 -13.94 17.26 15.70
CA ALA A 436 -15.10 17.56 14.88
C ALA A 436 -15.83 18.85 15.29
N ARG A 437 -15.28 19.65 16.21
CA ARG A 437 -15.87 20.88 16.78
C ARG A 437 -17.18 20.64 17.54
N LYS A 438 -17.37 19.44 18.07
CA LYS A 438 -18.52 19.02 18.88
C LYS A 438 -18.12 18.93 20.35
N VAL A 439 -17.83 20.08 20.95
CA VAL A 439 -17.22 20.16 22.29
C VAL A 439 -18.16 19.63 23.37
N LYS A 440 -19.45 19.96 23.29
CA LYS A 440 -20.46 19.48 24.24
C LYS A 440 -20.52 17.96 24.23
N GLU A 441 -20.61 17.35 23.06
CA GLU A 441 -20.61 15.89 22.92
C GLU A 441 -19.29 15.24 23.37
N ALA A 442 -18.15 15.93 23.24
CA ALA A 442 -16.86 15.45 23.74
C ALA A 442 -16.82 15.38 25.28
N ILE A 443 -17.36 16.40 25.95
CA ILE A 443 -17.47 16.47 27.41
C ILE A 443 -18.50 15.43 27.89
N GLU A 444 -19.66 15.35 27.23
CA GLU A 444 -20.67 14.34 27.55
C GLU A 444 -20.14 12.91 27.40
N ALA A 445 -19.33 12.63 26.37
CA ALA A 445 -18.73 11.31 26.20
C ALA A 445 -17.83 10.94 27.39
N PHE A 446 -17.09 11.91 27.94
CA PHE A 446 -16.27 11.72 29.12
C PHE A 446 -17.10 11.52 30.40
N GLU A 447 -18.17 12.32 30.58
CA GLU A 447 -19.06 12.19 31.74
C GLU A 447 -19.85 10.86 31.70
N ARG A 448 -20.22 10.38 30.51
CA ARG A 448 -20.90 9.09 30.32
C ARG A 448 -20.08 7.90 30.79
N MET A 449 -18.77 8.03 30.95
CA MET A 449 -17.89 6.97 31.44
C MET A 449 -18.35 6.38 32.79
N GLU A 450 -18.86 7.22 33.70
CA GLU A 450 -19.44 6.78 34.99
C GLU A 450 -20.64 5.82 34.79
N LYS A 451 -21.49 6.07 33.80
CA LYS A 451 -22.65 5.21 33.48
C LYS A 451 -22.26 3.83 32.95
N TYR A 452 -21.03 3.68 32.47
CA TYR A 452 -20.47 2.40 32.04
C TYR A 452 -19.66 1.72 33.16
N GLY A 453 -19.73 2.22 34.40
CA GLY A 453 -19.07 1.64 35.57
C GLY A 453 -17.60 2.01 35.74
N LEU A 454 -17.13 3.02 35.00
CA LEU A 454 -15.72 3.46 35.03
C LEU A 454 -15.58 4.76 35.84
N VAL A 455 -14.79 4.71 36.91
CA VAL A 455 -14.55 5.86 37.81
C VAL A 455 -13.48 6.79 37.24
N HIS A 456 -13.70 8.10 37.29
CA HIS A 456 -12.70 9.09 36.85
C HIS A 456 -11.49 9.16 37.76
N GLU A 457 -10.31 9.25 37.17
CA GLU A 457 -9.05 9.59 37.84
C GLU A 457 -8.50 10.92 37.33
N LEU A 458 -7.55 11.52 38.06
CA LEU A 458 -6.85 12.75 37.66
C LEU A 458 -6.28 12.67 36.23
N LYS A 459 -5.73 11.51 35.85
CA LYS A 459 -5.19 11.28 34.50
C LYS A 459 -6.26 11.40 33.40
N ASP A 460 -7.49 11.02 33.70
CA ASP A 460 -8.62 11.04 32.76
C ASP A 460 -9.07 12.49 32.54
N PHE A 461 -9.17 13.28 33.62
CA PHE A 461 -9.43 14.72 33.56
C PHE A 461 -8.36 15.45 32.74
N ASN A 462 -7.08 15.20 33.03
CA ASN A 462 -5.97 15.76 32.26
C ASN A 462 -6.07 15.40 30.78
N ARG A 463 -6.47 14.17 30.43
CA ARG A 463 -6.63 13.78 29.02
C ARG A 463 -7.80 14.48 28.32
N LEU A 464 -8.89 14.77 29.04
CA LEU A 464 -9.97 15.58 28.49
C LEU A 464 -9.50 17.01 28.23
N LEU A 465 -8.86 17.65 29.21
CA LEU A 465 -8.30 18.99 29.07
C LEU A 465 -7.34 19.06 27.88
N ASP A 466 -6.42 18.10 27.77
CA ASP A 466 -5.46 17.99 26.66
C ASP A 466 -6.18 17.87 25.31
N THR A 467 -7.24 17.06 25.21
CA THR A 467 -7.94 16.90 23.93
C THR A 467 -8.75 18.15 23.55
N LEU A 468 -9.28 18.90 24.53
CA LEU A 468 -9.97 20.17 24.29
C LEU A 468 -8.97 21.26 23.86
N CYS A 469 -7.84 21.39 24.56
CA CYS A 469 -6.76 22.32 24.21
C CYS A 469 -6.23 22.06 22.80
N LYS A 470 -5.87 20.81 22.47
CA LYS A 470 -5.38 20.43 21.13
C LYS A 470 -6.40 20.61 20.01
N SER A 471 -7.69 20.67 20.36
CA SER A 471 -8.78 20.93 19.40
C SER A 471 -9.14 22.41 19.28
N ARG A 472 -8.32 23.32 19.83
CA ARG A 472 -8.54 24.79 19.84
C ARG A 472 -9.78 25.24 20.61
N ASN A 473 -10.14 24.51 21.67
CA ASN A 473 -11.26 24.85 22.55
C ASN A 473 -10.77 25.10 23.97
N VAL A 474 -9.69 25.90 24.11
CA VAL A 474 -9.01 26.15 25.39
C VAL A 474 -9.92 26.85 26.40
N GLY A 475 -10.81 27.76 25.96
CA GLY A 475 -11.79 28.39 26.84
C GLY A 475 -12.71 27.37 27.53
N ASN A 476 -13.27 26.42 26.78
CA ASN A 476 -14.06 25.32 27.35
C ASN A 476 -13.21 24.42 28.25
N ALA A 477 -11.92 24.21 27.92
CA ALA A 477 -11.02 23.45 28.78
C ALA A 477 -10.81 24.16 30.13
N GLN A 478 -10.63 25.48 30.12
CA GLN A 478 -10.53 26.30 31.33
C GLN A 478 -11.82 26.23 32.15
N GLU A 479 -13.00 26.38 31.53
CA GLU A 479 -14.29 26.26 32.22
C GLU A 479 -14.46 24.89 32.90
N VAL A 480 -14.07 23.81 32.21
CA VAL A 480 -14.09 22.45 32.76
C VAL A 480 -13.08 22.32 33.92
N PHE A 481 -11.89 22.88 33.77
CA PHE A 481 -10.89 22.91 34.83
C PHE A 481 -11.39 23.64 36.07
N ASP A 482 -11.91 24.87 35.91
CA ASP A 482 -12.42 25.70 37.00
C ASP A 482 -13.63 25.03 37.69
N LYS A 483 -14.53 24.41 36.92
CA LYS A 483 -15.71 23.70 37.43
C LYS A 483 -15.34 22.51 38.30
N TRP A 484 -14.26 21.80 37.98
CA TRP A 484 -13.90 20.54 38.62
C TRP A 484 -12.72 20.65 39.60
N LYS A 485 -11.94 21.74 39.53
CA LYS A 485 -10.92 22.12 40.51
C LYS A 485 -11.55 22.16 41.91
N ASN A 486 -10.92 21.45 42.84
CA ASN A 486 -11.31 21.35 44.26
C ASN A 486 -12.70 20.72 44.52
N ARG A 487 -13.46 20.34 43.49
CA ARG A 487 -14.73 19.61 43.61
C ARG A 487 -14.59 18.13 43.31
N LYS A 488 -13.97 17.81 42.16
CA LYS A 488 -13.80 16.43 41.68
C LYS A 488 -12.35 15.97 41.67
N PHE A 489 -11.39 16.88 41.61
CA PHE A 489 -9.96 16.54 41.73
C PHE A 489 -9.12 17.74 42.21
N LYS A 490 -7.92 17.45 42.73
CA LYS A 490 -6.89 18.44 43.03
C LYS A 490 -5.93 18.56 41.84
N PRO A 491 -5.76 19.76 41.23
CA PRO A 491 -4.87 19.94 40.09
C PRO A 491 -3.43 19.54 40.40
N SER A 492 -2.72 18.99 39.41
CA SER A 492 -1.28 18.77 39.46
C SER A 492 -0.55 19.69 38.48
N ILE A 493 0.78 19.69 38.54
CA ILE A 493 1.62 20.39 37.54
C ILE A 493 1.25 20.03 36.10
N LYS A 494 0.85 18.77 35.87
CA LYS A 494 0.39 18.32 34.55
C LYS A 494 -0.92 18.97 34.12
N SER A 495 -1.84 19.23 35.05
CA SER A 495 -3.11 19.90 34.75
C SER A 495 -2.87 21.34 34.31
N TYR A 496 -1.98 22.06 35.00
CA TYR A 496 -1.60 23.43 34.66
C TYR A 496 -0.81 23.52 33.36
N THR A 497 0.18 22.65 33.15
CA THR A 497 0.97 22.64 31.90
C THR A 497 0.10 22.40 30.66
N ILE A 498 -0.96 21.58 30.75
CA ILE A 498 -1.92 21.40 29.66
C ILE A 498 -2.68 22.70 29.32
N LEU A 499 -3.09 23.47 30.32
CA LEU A 499 -3.76 24.76 30.11
C LEU A 499 -2.80 25.83 29.60
N LEU A 500 -1.58 25.89 30.17
CA LEU A 500 -0.51 26.76 29.67
C LEU A 500 -0.20 26.46 28.21
N GLU A 501 -0.09 25.18 27.84
CA GLU A 501 0.14 24.78 26.45
C GLU A 501 -1.04 25.22 25.58
N GLY A 502 -2.28 24.97 26.02
CA GLY A 502 -3.49 25.42 25.32
C GLY A 502 -3.49 26.93 25.03
N TRP A 503 -3.36 27.77 26.06
CA TRP A 503 -3.37 29.22 25.89
C TRP A 503 -2.16 29.74 25.09
N GLY A 504 -1.01 29.06 25.20
CA GLY A 504 0.17 29.34 24.39
C GLY A 504 -0.06 29.04 22.90
N GLN A 505 -0.81 27.99 22.56
CA GLN A 505 -1.16 27.65 21.17
C GLN A 505 -2.12 28.68 20.56
N GLU A 506 -3.06 29.23 21.35
CA GLU A 506 -3.98 30.32 20.96
C GLU A 506 -3.32 31.71 20.97
N LYS A 507 -2.03 31.81 21.30
CA LYS A 507 -1.26 33.06 21.38
C LYS A 507 -1.84 34.08 22.39
N ASN A 508 -2.59 33.60 23.39
CA ASN A 508 -3.17 34.47 24.43
C ASN A 508 -2.23 34.51 25.65
N LEU A 509 -1.22 35.39 25.59
CA LEU A 509 -0.26 35.54 26.68
C LEU A 509 -0.87 36.05 27.99
N LEU A 510 -1.98 36.80 27.94
CA LEU A 510 -2.65 37.30 29.14
C LEU A 510 -3.18 36.13 29.98
N ARG A 511 -4.03 35.29 29.38
CA ARG A 511 -4.59 34.10 30.06
C ARG A 511 -3.50 33.10 30.44
N LEU A 512 -2.49 32.92 29.59
CA LEU A 512 -1.34 32.07 29.91
C LEU A 512 -0.59 32.56 31.17
N ASN A 513 -0.32 33.86 31.29
CA ASN A 513 0.35 34.43 32.46
C ASN A 513 -0.55 34.45 33.71
N GLU A 514 -1.87 34.49 33.55
CA GLU A 514 -2.83 34.30 34.65
C GLU A 514 -2.76 32.86 35.17
N VAL A 515 -2.88 31.86 34.29
CA VAL A 515 -2.78 30.44 34.66
C VAL A 515 -1.42 30.11 35.28
N TYR A 516 -0.34 30.72 34.80
CA TYR A 516 1.00 30.56 35.38
C TYR A 516 1.07 31.12 36.80
N ARG A 517 0.45 32.28 37.06
CA ARG A 517 0.35 32.86 38.41
C ARG A 517 -0.56 32.04 39.32
N GLU A 518 -1.66 31.52 38.81
CA GLU A 518 -2.55 30.62 39.55
C GLU A 518 -1.84 29.33 39.96
N MET A 519 -1.02 28.75 39.08
CA MET A 519 -0.20 27.57 39.39
C MET A 519 0.75 27.85 40.58
N MET A 520 1.41 29.01 40.57
CA MET A 520 2.28 29.44 41.67
C MET A 520 1.50 29.70 42.97
N ALA A 521 0.32 30.34 42.87
CA ALA A 521 -0.53 30.65 44.02
C ALA A 521 -1.10 29.38 44.67
N ASP A 522 -1.36 28.34 43.88
CA ASP A 522 -1.73 27.00 44.36
C ASP A 522 -0.54 26.22 44.98
N GLY A 523 0.66 26.82 45.03
CA GLY A 523 1.86 26.23 45.60
C GLY A 523 2.53 25.18 44.71
N ILE A 524 2.29 25.22 43.39
CA ILE A 524 2.89 24.28 42.42
C ILE A 524 4.04 24.99 41.71
N GLU A 525 5.27 24.52 41.94
CA GLU A 525 6.46 25.11 41.32
C GLU A 525 6.58 24.72 39.83
N PRO A 526 7.06 25.63 38.95
CA PRO A 526 7.22 25.37 37.53
C PRO A 526 8.42 24.46 37.28
N ASP A 527 8.22 23.42 36.49
CA ASP A 527 9.26 22.50 36.05
C ASP A 527 9.79 22.84 34.66
N VAL A 528 10.71 22.01 34.15
CA VAL A 528 11.26 22.15 32.79
C VAL A 528 10.19 22.18 31.70
N VAL A 529 9.09 21.43 31.86
CA VAL A 529 7.99 21.40 30.90
C VAL A 529 7.24 22.73 30.92
N SER A 530 6.97 23.27 32.11
CA SER A 530 6.34 24.57 32.32
C SER A 530 7.14 25.68 31.66
N TYR A 531 8.45 25.76 31.91
CA TYR A 531 9.34 26.73 31.25
C TYR A 531 9.39 26.54 29.74
N GLY A 532 9.51 25.30 29.25
CA GLY A 532 9.50 25.02 27.81
C GLY A 532 8.23 25.51 27.11
N ILE A 533 7.07 25.31 27.72
CA ILE A 533 5.77 25.81 27.21
C ILE A 533 5.73 27.34 27.21
N MET A 534 6.17 27.98 28.30
CA MET A 534 6.20 29.44 28.41
C MET A 534 7.12 30.04 27.33
N ILE A 535 8.33 29.51 27.16
CA ILE A 535 9.29 29.91 26.12
C ILE A 535 8.66 29.75 24.73
N HIS A 536 8.06 28.58 24.43
CA HIS A 536 7.39 28.32 23.16
C HIS A 536 6.27 29.33 22.88
N ALA A 537 5.43 29.63 23.88
CA ALA A 537 4.35 30.59 23.76
C ALA A 537 4.87 32.00 23.47
N HIS A 538 5.89 32.46 24.18
CA HIS A 538 6.50 33.78 23.94
C HIS A 538 7.11 33.87 22.54
N CYS A 539 7.81 32.81 22.06
CA CYS A 539 8.27 32.74 20.68
C CYS A 539 7.13 32.84 19.64
N LYS A 540 5.96 32.21 19.90
CA LYS A 540 4.80 32.26 18.98
C LYS A 540 4.16 33.63 18.84
N VAL A 541 4.27 34.46 19.86
CA VAL A 541 3.77 35.86 19.87
C VAL A 541 4.90 36.85 19.56
N LYS A 542 6.03 36.34 19.03
CA LYS A 542 7.20 37.11 18.60
C LYS A 542 7.94 37.87 19.71
N LYS A 543 7.77 37.43 20.95
CA LYS A 543 8.44 37.99 22.12
C LYS A 543 9.70 37.22 22.47
N TYR A 544 10.65 37.22 21.54
CA TYR A 544 11.83 36.35 21.60
C TYR A 544 12.77 36.69 22.77
N ASP A 545 12.92 37.97 23.10
CA ASP A 545 13.82 38.39 24.19
C ASP A 545 13.25 38.00 25.57
N GLU A 546 11.93 38.11 25.76
CA GLU A 546 11.23 37.59 26.95
C GLU A 546 11.38 36.05 27.04
N ALA A 547 11.37 35.35 25.90
CA ALA A 547 11.60 33.90 25.86
C ALA A 547 13.05 33.52 26.25
N ILE A 548 14.04 34.30 25.84
CA ILE A 548 15.44 34.12 26.24
C ILE A 548 15.62 34.42 27.73
N GLU A 549 14.93 35.42 28.27
CA GLU A 549 15.00 35.72 29.70
C GLU A 549 14.37 34.61 30.55
N LEU A 550 13.28 34.00 30.10
CA LEU A 550 12.70 32.80 30.74
C LEU A 550 13.69 31.61 30.75
N LEU A 551 14.49 31.44 29.70
CA LEU A 551 15.56 30.43 29.68
C LEU A 551 16.65 30.75 30.71
N ARG A 552 17.08 32.01 30.81
CA ARG A 552 18.07 32.45 31.81
C ARG A 552 17.54 32.31 33.24
N GLU A 553 16.25 32.57 33.46
CA GLU A 553 15.60 32.33 34.74
C GLU A 553 15.62 30.86 35.11
N MET A 554 15.31 29.97 34.16
CA MET A 554 15.36 28.51 34.34
C MET A 554 16.78 28.04 34.73
N GLU A 555 17.82 28.57 34.05
CA GLU A 555 19.23 28.30 34.38
C GLU A 555 19.62 28.83 35.77
N ARG A 556 19.17 30.04 36.15
CA ARG A 556 19.41 30.64 37.47
C ARG A 556 18.78 29.83 38.60
N LYS A 557 17.60 29.25 38.34
CA LYS A 557 16.91 28.30 39.23
C LYS A 557 17.54 26.90 39.22
N LYS A 558 18.64 26.71 38.49
CA LYS A 558 19.38 25.45 38.35
C LYS A 558 18.53 24.30 37.81
N ILE A 559 17.48 24.63 37.03
CA ILE A 559 16.67 23.64 36.32
C ILE A 559 17.41 23.29 35.03
N LYS A 560 17.78 22.03 34.85
CA LYS A 560 18.56 21.57 33.69
C LYS A 560 17.78 21.77 32.39
N VAL A 561 18.38 22.50 31.45
CA VAL A 561 17.82 22.72 30.10
C VAL A 561 17.83 21.40 29.33
N THR A 562 16.70 21.06 28.69
CA THR A 562 16.53 19.83 27.90
C THR A 562 16.62 20.12 26.40
N PRO A 563 16.90 19.10 25.56
CA PRO A 563 16.89 19.23 24.10
C PRO A 563 15.62 19.89 23.55
N HIS A 564 14.46 19.59 24.14
CA HIS A 564 13.18 20.18 23.75
C HIS A 564 13.13 21.71 23.88
N VAL A 565 13.75 22.27 24.93
CA VAL A 565 13.80 23.72 25.17
C VAL A 565 14.73 24.39 24.14
N TYR A 566 15.90 23.81 23.87
CA TYR A 566 16.78 24.29 22.80
C TYR A 566 16.07 24.26 21.44
N CYS A 567 15.44 23.14 21.09
CA CYS A 567 14.70 23.00 19.84
C CYS A 567 13.58 24.05 19.70
N THR A 568 12.85 24.31 20.79
CA THR A 568 11.79 25.32 20.84
C THR A 568 12.34 26.72 20.53
N LEU A 569 13.46 27.08 21.17
CA LEU A 569 14.10 28.38 20.98
C LEU A 569 14.70 28.54 19.58
N ILE A 570 15.38 27.51 19.06
CA ILE A 570 15.93 27.48 17.70
C ILE A 570 14.82 27.70 16.66
N ASN A 571 13.70 26.97 16.79
CA ASN A 571 12.56 27.12 15.90
C ASN A 571 11.92 28.51 16.01
N GLY A 572 11.80 29.05 17.23
CA GLY A 572 11.31 30.40 17.50
C GLY A 572 12.16 31.47 16.83
N LEU A 573 13.46 31.50 17.12
CA LEU A 573 14.43 32.45 16.57
C LEU A 573 14.55 32.34 15.05
N GLY A 574 14.54 31.11 14.52
CA GLY A 574 14.52 30.85 13.09
C GLY A 574 13.33 31.50 12.37
N SER A 575 12.14 31.50 12.99
CA SER A 575 10.94 32.12 12.40
C SER A 575 11.01 33.64 12.25
N GLU A 576 11.87 34.31 13.01
CA GLU A 576 12.16 35.76 12.91
C GLU A 576 13.48 36.03 12.16
N LYS A 577 14.05 35.01 11.51
CA LYS A 577 15.31 35.11 10.78
C LYS A 577 16.51 35.55 11.63
N ARG A 578 16.44 35.39 12.97
CA ARG A 578 17.55 35.57 13.92
C ARG A 578 18.48 34.34 13.88
N LEU A 579 19.03 34.07 12.70
CA LEU A 579 19.73 32.81 12.40
C LEU A 579 21.00 32.63 13.23
N ASP A 580 21.74 33.71 13.54
CA ASP A 580 22.98 33.64 14.30
C ASP A 580 22.74 33.16 15.73
N GLU A 581 21.67 33.65 16.36
CA GLU A 581 21.28 33.19 17.70
C GLU A 581 20.74 31.76 17.66
N ALA A 582 19.96 31.40 16.63
CA ALA A 582 19.51 30.03 16.43
C ALA A 582 20.72 29.06 16.31
N ASN A 583 21.74 29.43 15.53
CA ASN A 583 22.99 28.69 15.43
C ASN A 583 23.72 28.60 16.76
N LYS A 584 23.81 29.70 17.52
CA LYS A 584 24.42 29.71 18.85
C LYS A 584 23.77 28.67 19.78
N TYR A 585 22.44 28.64 19.84
CA TYR A 585 21.73 27.66 20.66
C TYR A 585 21.80 26.23 20.11
N PHE A 586 21.95 26.06 18.80
CA PHE A 586 22.19 24.76 18.18
C PHE A 586 23.58 24.20 18.54
N GLU A 587 24.62 25.03 18.52
CA GLU A 587 25.96 24.62 18.95
C GLU A 587 26.04 24.37 20.46
N LEU A 588 25.33 25.17 21.28
CA LEU A 588 25.17 24.87 22.71
C LEU A 588 24.49 23.51 22.94
N TYR A 589 23.47 23.17 22.14
CA TYR A 589 22.84 21.85 22.19
C TYR A 589 23.84 20.74 21.82
N LYS A 590 24.61 20.87 20.73
CA LYS A 590 25.65 19.88 20.37
C LYS A 590 26.71 19.70 21.48
N GLY A 591 27.08 20.81 22.15
CA GLY A 591 28.05 20.81 23.25
C GLY A 591 27.50 20.36 24.61
N SER A 592 26.19 20.16 24.75
CA SER A 592 25.55 19.85 26.03
C SER A 592 25.61 18.37 26.44
N GLY A 593 26.20 17.51 25.60
CA GLY A 593 26.42 16.09 25.88
C GLY A 593 25.16 15.22 25.77
N PHE A 594 24.03 15.76 25.30
CA PHE A 594 22.84 14.96 24.97
C PHE A 594 23.03 14.23 23.63
N GLU A 595 22.32 13.11 23.47
CA GLU A 595 22.23 12.44 22.17
C GLU A 595 21.61 13.37 21.13
N LEU A 596 22.15 13.32 19.91
CA LEU A 596 21.66 14.13 18.80
C LEU A 596 20.29 13.60 18.34
N GLU A 597 19.28 14.46 18.36
CA GLU A 597 17.89 14.13 18.02
C GLU A 597 17.51 14.75 16.69
N VAL A 598 16.78 13.98 15.87
CA VAL A 598 16.23 14.43 14.57
C VAL A 598 15.35 15.68 14.72
N PHE A 599 14.67 15.84 15.87
CA PHE A 599 13.76 16.96 16.11
C PHE A 599 14.49 18.31 16.17
N THR A 600 15.62 18.39 16.88
CA THR A 600 16.42 19.62 17.00
C THR A 600 17.10 19.98 15.68
N PHE A 601 17.61 18.98 14.94
CA PHE A 601 18.10 19.20 13.58
C PHE A 601 17.01 19.72 12.65
N ASN A 602 15.80 19.16 12.72
CA ASN A 602 14.65 19.64 11.93
C ASN A 602 14.28 21.09 12.25
N ALA A 603 14.40 21.54 13.51
CA ALA A 603 14.21 22.94 13.86
C ALA A 603 15.28 23.85 13.23
N MET A 604 16.53 23.40 13.21
CA MET A 604 17.62 24.17 12.59
C MET A 604 17.52 24.17 11.04
N VAL A 605 17.14 23.06 10.41
CA VAL A 605 16.78 23.00 8.98
C VAL A 605 15.67 24.02 8.68
N GLY A 606 14.63 24.04 9.51
CA GLY A 606 13.57 25.03 9.44
C GLY A 606 14.07 26.46 9.55
N ALA A 607 14.98 26.75 10.48
CA ALA A 607 15.59 28.08 10.65
C ALA A 607 16.36 28.54 9.40
N TYR A 608 17.15 27.65 8.78
CA TYR A 608 17.81 27.94 7.50
C TYR A 608 16.79 28.20 6.37
N CYS A 609 15.73 27.40 6.28
CA CYS A 609 14.67 27.58 5.29
C CYS A 609 13.92 28.92 5.48
N TRP A 610 13.61 29.34 6.70
CA TRP A 610 12.99 30.65 6.99
C TRP A 610 13.85 31.83 6.54
N SER A 611 15.17 31.68 6.67
CA SER A 611 16.16 32.67 6.22
C SER A 611 16.52 32.54 4.72
N MET A 612 15.79 31.72 3.95
CA MET A 612 16.02 31.46 2.52
C MET A 612 17.41 30.89 2.17
N ARG A 613 18.13 30.33 3.15
CA ARG A 613 19.44 29.69 2.98
C ARG A 613 19.28 28.20 2.70
N MET A 614 18.68 27.87 1.55
CA MET A 614 18.34 26.48 1.21
C MET A 614 19.57 25.57 1.10
N ASP A 615 20.70 26.08 0.59
CA ASP A 615 21.92 25.29 0.45
C ASP A 615 22.46 24.84 1.81
N ASP A 616 22.40 25.71 2.82
CA ASP A 616 22.83 25.36 4.18
C ASP A 616 21.83 24.42 4.87
N ALA A 617 20.53 24.52 4.53
CA ALA A 617 19.54 23.54 4.94
C ALA A 617 19.87 22.14 4.37
N TYR A 618 20.26 22.04 3.10
CA TYR A 618 20.67 20.76 2.51
C TYR A 618 21.99 20.23 3.09
N LYS A 619 22.98 21.11 3.34
CA LYS A 619 24.22 20.71 4.06
C LYS A 619 23.93 20.14 5.44
N LEU A 620 22.96 20.71 6.15
CA LEU A 620 22.55 20.21 7.46
C LEU A 620 21.85 18.84 7.34
N VAL A 621 21.09 18.60 6.27
CA VAL A 621 20.54 17.27 5.96
C VAL A 621 21.66 16.25 5.68
N ASP A 622 22.73 16.65 4.99
CA ASP A 622 23.91 15.81 4.80
C ASP A 622 24.66 15.53 6.12
N GLU A 623 24.73 16.53 7.02
CA GLU A 623 25.25 16.35 8.38
C GLU A 623 24.41 15.32 9.14
N MET A 624 23.07 15.36 9.05
CA MET A 624 22.18 14.36 9.66
C MET A 624 22.49 12.94 9.17
N ARG A 625 22.77 12.77 7.87
CA ARG A 625 23.19 11.47 7.29
C ARG A 625 24.50 11.00 7.89
N ARG A 626 25.50 11.90 7.97
CA ARG A 626 26.84 11.59 8.48
C ARG A 626 26.83 11.26 9.99
N CYS A 627 25.93 11.87 10.75
CA CYS A 627 25.72 11.59 12.17
C CYS A 627 24.89 10.33 12.46
N LYS A 628 24.51 9.54 11.43
CA LYS A 628 23.69 8.30 11.55
C LYS A 628 22.30 8.49 12.17
N ILE A 629 21.81 9.72 12.29
CA ILE A 629 20.43 10.03 12.69
C ILE A 629 19.48 10.03 11.49
N GLY A 630 19.99 10.43 10.30
CA GLY A 630 19.27 10.47 9.03
C GLY A 630 18.11 11.49 8.97
N PRO A 631 17.76 12.02 7.78
CA PRO A 631 16.50 12.75 7.62
C PRO A 631 15.30 11.81 7.78
N ASN A 632 14.13 12.37 8.09
CA ASN A 632 12.87 11.64 8.04
C ASN A 632 11.84 12.38 7.16
N THR A 633 10.66 11.79 6.96
CA THR A 633 9.58 12.43 6.19
C THR A 633 9.28 13.85 6.69
N ARG A 634 9.40 14.12 7.99
CA ARG A 634 9.14 15.44 8.57
C ARG A 634 10.20 16.47 8.15
N THR A 635 11.47 16.08 8.03
CA THR A 635 12.55 16.93 7.49
C THR A 635 12.18 17.43 6.10
N TYR A 636 11.74 16.52 5.22
CA TYR A 636 11.33 16.85 3.87
C TYR A 636 10.04 17.67 3.82
N ASP A 637 9.03 17.36 4.63
CA ASP A 637 7.80 18.18 4.74
C ASP A 637 8.11 19.64 5.12
N ILE A 638 9.12 19.88 5.98
CA ILE A 638 9.57 21.24 6.35
C ILE A 638 10.17 21.95 5.13
N ILE A 639 11.06 21.29 4.40
CA ILE A 639 11.69 21.83 3.19
C ILE A 639 10.62 22.14 2.12
N LEU A 640 9.72 21.20 1.85
CA LEU A 640 8.62 21.36 0.89
C LEU A 640 7.75 22.56 1.23
N HIS A 641 7.32 22.68 2.49
CA HIS A 641 6.47 23.79 2.92
C HIS A 641 7.15 25.16 2.73
N HIS A 642 8.45 25.27 2.94
CA HIS A 642 9.18 26.53 2.74
C HIS A 642 9.46 26.82 1.27
N LEU A 643 9.79 25.82 0.47
CA LEU A 643 9.91 25.97 -0.99
C LEU A 643 8.60 26.47 -1.61
N ILE A 644 7.46 25.94 -1.15
CA ILE A 644 6.11 26.39 -1.56
C ILE A 644 5.88 27.86 -1.19
N LYS A 645 6.21 28.24 0.05
CA LYS A 645 6.10 29.65 0.48
C LYS A 645 7.01 30.60 -0.31
N ALA A 646 8.17 30.13 -0.72
CA ALA A 646 9.10 30.85 -1.58
C ALA A 646 8.71 30.83 -3.06
N ARG A 647 7.56 30.23 -3.43
CA ARG A 647 7.09 30.03 -4.81
C ARG A 647 8.09 29.25 -5.70
N ARG A 648 8.92 28.38 -5.11
CA ARG A 648 9.90 27.50 -5.78
C ARG A 648 9.27 26.12 -6.08
N THR A 649 8.16 26.12 -6.80
CA THR A 649 7.27 24.95 -6.96
C THR A 649 7.91 23.79 -7.74
N ASN A 650 8.68 24.08 -8.79
CA ASN A 650 9.38 23.04 -9.54
C ASN A 650 10.40 22.27 -8.68
N GLU A 651 11.10 23.00 -7.81
CA GLU A 651 12.04 22.38 -6.87
C GLU A 651 11.31 21.60 -5.78
N ALA A 652 10.21 22.13 -5.23
CA ALA A 652 9.37 21.40 -4.28
C ALA A 652 8.92 20.06 -4.87
N TYR A 653 8.47 20.06 -6.14
CA TYR A 653 8.10 18.82 -6.83
C TYR A 653 9.28 17.86 -7.03
N SER A 654 10.47 18.38 -7.39
CA SER A 654 11.69 17.56 -7.48
C SER A 654 12.06 16.92 -6.13
N VAL A 655 12.02 17.69 -5.04
CA VAL A 655 12.31 17.18 -3.68
C VAL A 655 11.30 16.10 -3.31
N PHE A 656 10.01 16.32 -3.57
CA PHE A 656 8.96 15.36 -3.31
C PHE A 656 9.15 14.03 -4.08
N GLN A 657 9.62 14.07 -5.32
CA GLN A 657 9.91 12.85 -6.08
C GLN A 657 11.16 12.12 -5.55
N LYS A 658 12.17 12.87 -5.10
CA LYS A 658 13.46 12.32 -4.63
C LYS A 658 13.45 11.86 -3.18
N MET A 659 12.50 12.31 -2.34
CA MET A 659 12.50 11.97 -0.91
C MET A 659 12.38 10.47 -0.64
N SER A 660 11.77 9.69 -1.55
CA SER A 660 11.68 8.23 -1.43
C SER A 660 13.04 7.52 -1.61
N ASN A 661 14.07 8.22 -2.07
CA ASN A 661 15.41 7.65 -2.23
C ASN A 661 16.11 7.44 -0.87
N ASP A 662 15.73 8.20 0.15
CA ASP A 662 16.25 8.01 1.50
C ASP A 662 15.40 6.97 2.25
N PHE A 663 16.08 6.04 2.93
CA PHE A 663 15.42 5.01 3.73
C PHE A 663 14.50 5.64 4.80
N GLY A 664 13.26 5.16 4.88
CA GLY A 664 12.27 5.65 5.85
C GLY A 664 11.65 7.01 5.55
N CYS A 665 11.91 7.59 4.37
CA CYS A 665 11.38 8.89 3.94
C CYS A 665 10.24 8.80 2.92
N GLU A 666 9.46 7.71 2.93
CA GLU A 666 8.30 7.59 2.03
C GLU A 666 7.27 8.71 2.25
N PRO A 667 6.70 9.29 1.17
CA PRO A 667 5.67 10.32 1.28
C PRO A 667 4.43 9.83 2.05
N THR A 668 4.04 10.59 3.08
CA THR A 668 2.84 10.29 3.88
C THR A 668 1.62 11.05 3.36
N VAL A 669 0.44 10.78 3.94
CA VAL A 669 -0.80 11.55 3.65
C VAL A 669 -0.56 13.07 3.77
N SER A 670 0.23 13.50 4.76
CA SER A 670 0.62 14.91 4.95
C SER A 670 1.42 15.45 3.77
N SER A 671 2.44 14.71 3.33
CA SER A 671 3.30 15.08 2.20
C SER A 671 2.49 15.23 0.91
N TYR A 672 1.61 14.27 0.59
CA TYR A 672 0.70 14.37 -0.56
C TYR A 672 -0.26 15.55 -0.44
N GLU A 673 -0.80 15.81 0.75
CA GLU A 673 -1.71 16.95 0.98
C GLU A 673 -1.01 18.29 0.77
N ILE A 674 0.24 18.43 1.20
CA ILE A 674 1.07 19.62 0.94
C ILE A 674 1.19 19.87 -0.57
N MET A 675 1.48 18.82 -1.34
CA MET A 675 1.68 18.90 -2.78
C MET A 675 0.38 19.19 -3.54
N VAL A 676 -0.72 18.50 -3.20
CA VAL A 676 -2.04 18.74 -3.80
C VAL A 676 -2.48 20.18 -3.54
N ARG A 677 -2.32 20.67 -2.31
CA ARG A 677 -2.67 22.04 -1.93
C ARG A 677 -1.85 23.08 -2.69
N MET A 678 -0.54 22.87 -2.83
CA MET A 678 0.32 23.75 -3.61
C MET A 678 -0.21 23.87 -5.04
N PHE A 679 -0.42 22.76 -5.74
CA PHE A 679 -0.85 22.80 -7.14
C PHE A 679 -2.27 23.36 -7.32
N CYS A 680 -3.18 23.14 -6.36
CA CYS A 680 -4.50 23.78 -6.37
C CYS A 680 -4.41 25.30 -6.19
N ASN A 681 -3.46 25.80 -5.38
CA ASN A 681 -3.28 27.24 -5.16
C ASN A 681 -2.56 27.96 -6.31
N GLU A 682 -1.92 27.21 -7.23
CA GLU A 682 -1.27 27.74 -8.43
C GLU A 682 -2.13 27.58 -9.69
N ASP A 683 -3.41 27.21 -9.55
CA ASP A 683 -4.32 26.93 -10.67
C ASP A 683 -3.74 25.89 -11.65
N ARG A 684 -3.00 24.92 -11.11
CA ARG A 684 -2.44 23.76 -11.83
C ARG A 684 -3.13 22.48 -11.39
N ILE A 685 -4.46 22.44 -11.53
CA ILE A 685 -5.26 21.30 -11.09
C ILE A 685 -4.88 19.99 -11.80
N ASP A 686 -4.35 20.05 -13.02
CA ASP A 686 -3.82 18.88 -13.74
C ASP A 686 -2.68 18.18 -12.97
N MET A 687 -1.74 18.94 -12.42
CA MET A 687 -0.68 18.43 -11.54
C MET A 687 -1.25 17.95 -10.21
N ALA A 688 -2.23 18.64 -9.64
CA ALA A 688 -2.88 18.22 -8.39
C ALA A 688 -3.53 16.84 -8.54
N VAL A 689 -4.20 16.59 -9.67
CA VAL A 689 -4.78 15.27 -10.02
C VAL A 689 -3.69 14.22 -10.23
N ARG A 690 -2.57 14.55 -10.90
CA ARG A 690 -1.44 13.62 -11.03
C ARG A 690 -0.89 13.17 -9.68
N VAL A 691 -0.69 14.11 -8.75
CA VAL A 691 -0.23 13.80 -7.39
C VAL A 691 -1.28 12.99 -6.63
N TRP A 692 -2.57 13.29 -6.81
CA TRP A 692 -3.68 12.52 -6.24
C TRP A 692 -3.72 11.08 -6.74
N ASP A 693 -3.47 10.85 -8.02
CA ASP A 693 -3.42 9.52 -8.61
C ASP A 693 -2.17 8.76 -8.17
N GLN A 694 -1.03 9.44 -8.04
CA GLN A 694 0.19 8.86 -7.44
C GLN A 694 -0.05 8.41 -5.99
N MET A 695 -0.76 9.22 -5.20
CA MET A 695 -1.16 8.90 -3.82
C MET A 695 -1.95 7.59 -3.76
N LYS A 696 -2.96 7.44 -4.64
CA LYS A 696 -3.78 6.22 -4.74
C LYS A 696 -2.97 5.02 -5.25
N ALA A 697 -2.10 5.21 -6.23
CA ALA A 697 -1.28 4.14 -6.81
C ALA A 697 -0.30 3.55 -5.78
N LYS A 698 0.25 4.38 -4.87
CA LYS A 698 1.07 3.93 -3.73
C LYS A 698 0.26 3.35 -2.56
N GLY A 699 -1.08 3.25 -2.68
CA GLY A 699 -1.95 2.71 -1.62
C GLY A 699 -2.14 3.65 -0.42
N VAL A 700 -1.82 4.94 -0.56
CA VAL A 700 -2.01 5.94 0.51
C VAL A 700 -3.44 6.48 0.44
N LEU A 701 -4.23 6.29 1.50
CA LEU A 701 -5.64 6.66 1.50
C LEU A 701 -5.86 8.16 1.74
N PRO A 702 -6.52 8.88 0.80
CA PRO A 702 -6.81 10.30 0.97
C PRO A 702 -7.70 10.55 2.18
N GLY A 703 -7.38 11.60 2.95
CA GLY A 703 -8.19 12.03 4.08
C GLY A 703 -9.28 13.02 3.66
N MET A 704 -10.19 13.31 4.58
CA MET A 704 -11.25 14.32 4.40
C MET A 704 -10.70 15.69 3.98
N HIS A 705 -9.55 16.10 4.50
CA HIS A 705 -8.92 17.38 4.16
C HIS A 705 -8.37 17.40 2.73
N SER A 706 -7.76 16.29 2.28
CA SER A 706 -7.26 16.14 0.91
C SER A 706 -8.40 16.28 -0.10
N PHE A 707 -9.52 15.58 0.13
CA PHE A 707 -10.74 15.73 -0.69
C PHE A 707 -11.25 17.18 -0.68
N SER A 708 -11.35 17.78 0.50
CA SER A 708 -11.84 19.17 0.63
C SER A 708 -10.98 20.16 -0.15
N THR A 709 -9.65 19.98 -0.11
CA THR A 709 -8.70 20.83 -0.83
C THR A 709 -8.87 20.69 -2.33
N LEU A 710 -8.92 19.45 -2.84
CA LEU A 710 -9.05 19.18 -4.27
C LEU A 710 -10.41 19.66 -4.83
N ILE A 711 -11.52 19.39 -4.12
CA ILE A 711 -12.87 19.81 -4.53
C ILE A 711 -12.98 21.33 -4.58
N ASN A 712 -12.44 22.05 -3.58
CA ASN A 712 -12.40 23.51 -3.62
C ASN A 712 -11.55 24.01 -4.80
N GLY A 713 -10.41 23.37 -5.09
CA GLY A 713 -9.58 23.69 -6.24
C GLY A 713 -10.35 23.57 -7.56
N PHE A 714 -11.10 22.49 -7.75
CA PHE A 714 -11.99 22.34 -8.92
C PHE A 714 -13.11 23.38 -8.98
N CYS A 715 -13.68 23.77 -7.83
CA CYS A 715 -14.68 24.84 -7.78
C CYS A 715 -14.08 26.19 -8.20
N HIS A 716 -12.83 26.48 -7.82
CA HIS A 716 -12.14 27.72 -8.21
C HIS A 716 -11.83 27.79 -9.71
N GLU A 717 -11.48 26.67 -10.35
CA GLU A 717 -11.30 26.60 -11.81
C GLU A 717 -12.61 26.41 -12.60
N ASN A 718 -13.76 26.51 -11.95
CA ASN A 718 -15.09 26.29 -12.55
C ASN A 718 -15.26 24.91 -13.24
N LYS A 719 -14.53 23.89 -12.78
CA LYS A 719 -14.62 22.50 -13.25
C LYS A 719 -15.59 21.71 -12.37
N LEU A 720 -16.86 22.10 -12.37
CA LEU A 720 -17.84 21.63 -11.39
C LEU A 720 -18.19 20.14 -11.52
N ASP A 721 -18.06 19.55 -12.71
CA ASP A 721 -18.36 18.12 -12.91
C ASP A 721 -17.34 17.22 -12.22
N ASP A 722 -16.05 17.58 -12.28
CA ASP A 722 -15.00 16.91 -11.51
C ASP A 722 -15.15 17.17 -10.00
N ALA A 723 -15.50 18.39 -9.60
CA ALA A 723 -15.80 18.70 -8.20
C ALA A 723 -16.91 17.80 -7.65
N CYS A 724 -17.99 17.61 -8.42
CA CYS A 724 -19.09 16.71 -8.09
C CYS A 724 -18.64 15.25 -8.04
N ARG A 725 -17.81 14.81 -9.00
CA ARG A 725 -17.26 13.45 -9.04
C ARG A 725 -16.45 13.12 -7.78
N TYR A 726 -15.52 13.99 -7.39
CA TYR A 726 -14.72 13.79 -6.16
C TYR A 726 -15.55 13.94 -4.88
N PHE A 727 -16.54 14.84 -4.87
CA PHE A 727 -17.48 14.93 -3.74
C PHE A 727 -18.32 13.66 -3.61
N GLN A 728 -18.74 13.07 -4.73
CA GLN A 728 -19.47 11.81 -4.73
C GLN A 728 -18.59 10.65 -4.27
N GLU A 729 -17.35 10.57 -4.75
CA GLU A 729 -16.34 9.60 -4.30
C GLU A 729 -16.11 9.69 -2.78
N MET A 730 -16.00 10.91 -2.25
CA MET A 730 -15.89 11.16 -0.80
C MET A 730 -17.10 10.62 -0.02
N LEU A 731 -18.32 10.79 -0.54
CA LEU A 731 -19.54 10.23 0.08
C LEU A 731 -19.59 8.70 -0.01
N ASP A 732 -19.13 8.12 -1.12
CA ASP A 732 -19.09 6.66 -1.31
C ASP A 732 -18.08 5.98 -0.37
N MET A 733 -17.04 6.69 0.07
CA MET A 733 -16.15 6.24 1.15
C MET A 733 -16.75 6.42 2.56
N GLY A 734 -18.00 6.87 2.65
CA GLY A 734 -18.72 7.08 3.91
C GLY A 734 -18.27 8.31 4.71
N MET A 735 -17.48 9.21 4.12
CA MET A 735 -17.02 10.43 4.77
C MET A 735 -18.14 11.45 4.89
N ARG A 736 -18.36 12.01 6.07
CA ARG A 736 -19.30 13.14 6.24
C ARG A 736 -18.56 14.46 6.02
N PRO A 737 -18.77 15.16 4.88
CA PRO A 737 -18.05 16.38 4.56
C PRO A 737 -18.29 17.49 5.58
N PRO A 738 -17.31 18.40 5.79
CA PRO A 738 -17.54 19.65 6.51
C PRO A 738 -18.66 20.46 5.86
N LEU A 739 -19.50 21.14 6.67
CA LEU A 739 -20.57 22.00 6.15
C LEU A 739 -20.06 23.06 5.15
N PRO A 740 -18.95 23.78 5.42
CA PRO A 740 -18.47 24.81 4.50
C PRO A 740 -18.10 24.28 3.11
N LEU A 741 -17.62 23.03 3.01
CA LEU A 741 -17.29 22.43 1.72
C LEU A 741 -18.54 22.24 0.86
N PHE A 742 -19.61 21.70 1.45
CA PHE A 742 -20.86 21.51 0.73
C PHE A 742 -21.53 22.85 0.40
N ASP A 743 -21.48 23.83 1.31
CA ASP A 743 -22.04 25.16 1.05
C ASP A 743 -21.31 25.89 -0.09
N ASN A 744 -19.99 25.74 -0.19
CA ASN A 744 -19.20 26.28 -1.31
C ASN A 744 -19.57 25.60 -2.63
N LEU A 745 -19.58 24.26 -2.67
CA LEU A 745 -19.93 23.50 -3.87
C LEU A 745 -21.38 23.78 -4.30
N LYS A 746 -22.30 23.88 -3.34
CA LYS A 746 -23.71 24.21 -3.58
C LYS A 746 -23.84 25.58 -4.23
N ARG A 747 -23.16 26.61 -3.70
CA ARG A 747 -23.20 27.95 -4.30
C ARG A 747 -22.69 27.94 -5.74
N ALA A 748 -21.52 27.35 -5.97
CA ALA A 748 -20.96 27.23 -7.32
C ALA A 748 -21.90 26.51 -8.30
N LEU A 749 -22.56 25.43 -7.87
CA LEU A 749 -23.53 24.70 -8.70
C LEU A 749 -24.82 25.49 -8.97
N LEU A 750 -25.29 26.29 -8.02
CA LEU A 750 -26.46 27.15 -8.20
C LEU A 750 -26.16 28.30 -9.16
N ASP A 751 -24.95 28.87 -9.09
CA ASP A 751 -24.50 29.92 -10.00
C ASP A 751 -24.43 29.42 -11.47
N GLU A 752 -24.16 28.12 -11.70
CA GLU A 752 -24.24 27.46 -13.01
C GLU A 752 -25.64 26.89 -13.36
N GLY A 753 -26.65 27.06 -12.50
CA GLY A 753 -28.01 26.54 -12.73
C GLY A 753 -28.17 25.02 -12.57
N LYS A 754 -27.21 24.32 -11.96
CA LYS A 754 -27.21 22.84 -11.75
C LYS A 754 -27.98 22.42 -10.49
N GLU A 755 -29.23 22.86 -10.35
CA GLU A 755 -30.05 22.60 -9.15
C GLU A 755 -30.30 21.11 -8.85
N ASP A 756 -30.52 20.30 -9.89
CA ASP A 756 -30.85 18.88 -9.72
C ASP A 756 -29.68 18.09 -9.15
N THR A 757 -28.45 18.45 -9.54
CA THR A 757 -27.21 17.89 -9.00
C THR A 757 -27.09 18.21 -7.50
N VAL A 758 -27.41 19.44 -7.10
CA VAL A 758 -27.43 19.84 -5.68
C VAL A 758 -28.44 19.00 -4.90
N LYS A 759 -29.66 18.82 -5.42
CA LYS A 759 -30.71 17.99 -4.79
C LYS A 759 -30.25 16.54 -4.66
N ALA A 760 -29.61 15.98 -5.69
CA ALA A 760 -29.09 14.61 -5.66
C ALA A 760 -27.98 14.41 -4.63
N LEU A 761 -26.98 15.31 -4.61
CA LEU A 761 -25.87 15.28 -3.63
C LEU A 761 -26.38 15.45 -2.20
N TRP A 762 -27.35 16.35 -1.99
CA TRP A 762 -27.97 16.55 -0.68
C TRP A 762 -28.71 15.31 -0.17
N ARG A 763 -29.53 14.66 -1.03
CA ARG A 763 -30.22 13.41 -0.66
C ARG A 763 -29.22 12.33 -0.25
N LYS A 764 -28.10 12.19 -0.97
CA LYS A 764 -27.05 11.20 -0.66
C LYS A 764 -26.35 11.53 0.67
N LEU A 765 -26.00 12.80 0.89
CA LEU A 765 -25.42 13.27 2.15
C LEU A 765 -26.36 13.01 3.34
N GLU A 766 -27.65 13.27 3.17
CA GLU A 766 -28.66 13.09 4.22
C GLU A 766 -28.90 11.60 4.53
N LYS A 767 -28.89 10.74 3.49
CA LYS A 767 -28.92 9.28 3.66
C LYS A 767 -27.72 8.80 4.49
N LEU A 768 -26.52 9.32 4.23
CA LEU A 768 -25.30 9.00 4.97
C LEU A 768 -25.32 9.52 6.43
N ARG A 769 -26.07 10.59 6.71
CA ARG A 769 -26.25 11.12 8.07
C ARG A 769 -27.20 10.26 8.90
N LYS A 770 -28.31 9.83 8.29
CA LYS A 770 -29.42 9.12 8.97
C LYS A 770 -29.20 7.61 9.09
N SER A 771 -28.65 6.99 8.05
CA SER A 771 -28.51 5.53 7.98
C SER A 771 -27.22 5.09 8.69
N PRO A 772 -27.27 4.09 9.59
CA PRO A 772 -26.04 3.41 10.03
C PRO A 772 -25.40 2.72 8.82
N LEU A 773 -24.06 2.72 8.79
CA LEU A 773 -23.32 1.97 7.76
C LEU A 773 -23.53 0.48 8.03
N VAL A 774 -24.11 -0.23 7.07
CA VAL A 774 -24.16 -1.69 7.09
C VAL A 774 -22.84 -2.16 6.50
N GLY A 775 -22.00 -2.78 7.34
CA GLY A 775 -20.64 -3.21 6.99
C GLY A 775 -20.60 -4.45 6.14
#